data_AF-A0A5C4RTU9-F1
#
_entry.id   AF-A0A5C4RTU9-F1
#
_cell.length_a   1.000
_cell.length_b   1.000
_cell.length_c   1.000
_cell.angle_alpha   90.00
_cell.angle_beta   90.00
_cell.angle_gamma   90.00
#
_symmetry.space_group_name_H-M   'P 1'
#
loop_
_entity.id
_entity.type
_entity.pdbx_description
1 polymer ?
#
loop_
_entity_poly.entity_id
_entity_poly.type
_entity_poly.pdbx_seq_one_letter_code
_entity_poly.pdbx_strand_id
1 'polypeptide(L)'
;MRPTPPPAFRRATCLALLLVAALAPAAASALVFRNVTVLPMDREAALPGQDVVVRDGRIVALRDTGGPIADGDTVIDGTGRYLMPGLIDLHTHPVSPAEYPLYLRHGITTILAAGGEPLEWTAGPVPDAAPLQVIATTDTLHGKAGPGGYVVASPEDAPVVVGHARAAGASMLKSYTSMPAPVLEALAAQARGKGMAVVGHLPAGVPLEQSLPSIDLVAHSEEFAQLLPAEATDAEIDAAISALRRHGTTVSPTLAVVEQIGAQVTMTDTSLRGPEAALLPAPIYQGRHRRNNGYANRSTPAAFAAAVAAQLTRQRDLVARMHRAGVPLVFGTDTPTTCLPGACVHHEFAELRRAGLGNYEALRTATFNAGAFLTEKSPASGSTRLGVVTPGAVANLVLLERNPLQDVGALASVAGVMSQGQWLPVEQLDHLVQAYRQAEAPRHALVDRYEAQIAGDDITALAQALKGMPGDGRATLNAFVVVADAQRLLDAGRGDEARALLTAARPHLAPGMAVHNVVGTFWLRAGDKPGAIAEFRQSLRIAPRNANAMAAMRELGAEAATTPEAEVAAVVADQYLAGFRDGNHQAMADLFADNGVHVLHIASDPAPLSVTPLATRLPGWTRQPDPQATLSGLRVLCTSDTLCTASFTLRYRGREFQDQLNLVRTHGRWTLVAKVTYLP
;
A
#
# COMPACT_ATOMS: atom_id res chain seq x y z
N MET A 1 79.01 67.50 -11.64
CA MET A 1 77.89 67.34 -12.60
C MET A 1 77.49 65.87 -12.63
N ARG A 2 76.18 65.62 -12.71
CA ARG A 2 75.44 64.35 -12.83
C ARG A 2 75.80 63.55 -14.12
N PRO A 3 75.22 62.36 -14.42
CA PRO A 3 74.33 61.48 -13.61
C PRO A 3 74.67 59.97 -13.64
N THR A 4 74.19 59.28 -12.61
CA THR A 4 73.98 57.82 -12.52
C THR A 4 72.62 57.39 -13.11
N PRO A 5 72.46 56.13 -13.57
CA PRO A 5 71.22 55.61 -14.18
C PRO A 5 70.14 55.25 -13.13
N PRO A 6 68.85 55.12 -13.54
CA PRO A 6 67.73 54.97 -12.61
C PRO A 6 67.60 53.54 -12.04
N PRO A 7 67.03 53.36 -10.83
CA PRO A 7 66.83 52.05 -10.21
C PRO A 7 65.53 51.37 -10.68
N ALA A 8 65.59 50.04 -10.72
CA ALA A 8 64.52 49.13 -11.08
C ALA A 8 63.40 49.07 -10.00
N PHE A 9 62.14 49.20 -10.44
CA PHE A 9 60.96 48.95 -9.62
C PHE A 9 60.83 47.44 -9.35
N ARG A 10 61.05 47.03 -8.09
CA ARG A 10 60.59 45.73 -7.57
C ARG A 10 59.15 45.88 -7.07
N ARG A 11 58.19 45.23 -7.73
CA ARG A 11 56.84 45.06 -7.20
C ARG A 11 56.87 44.01 -6.09
N ALA A 12 56.57 44.42 -4.87
CA ALA A 12 56.28 43.53 -3.76
C ALA A 12 54.83 43.03 -3.90
N THR A 13 54.67 41.73 -4.12
CA THR A 13 53.36 41.08 -4.08
C THR A 13 53.12 40.61 -2.65
N CYS A 14 52.28 41.33 -1.90
CA CYS A 14 51.76 40.86 -0.62
C CYS A 14 50.77 39.71 -0.85
N LEU A 15 51.15 38.50 -0.43
CA LEU A 15 50.26 37.34 -0.41
C LEU A 15 49.43 37.40 0.89
N ALA A 16 48.18 37.84 0.80
CA ALA A 16 47.23 37.74 1.90
C ALA A 16 46.72 36.30 1.99
N LEU A 17 47.14 35.55 3.01
CA LEU A 17 46.54 34.28 3.39
C LEU A 17 45.15 34.55 4.00
N LEU A 18 44.10 34.36 3.21
CA LEU A 18 42.73 34.20 3.71
C LEU A 18 42.61 32.81 4.34
N LEU A 19 42.66 32.74 5.68
CA LEU A 19 42.14 31.59 6.43
C LEU A 19 40.62 31.57 6.24
N VAL A 20 40.15 30.80 5.27
CA VAL A 20 38.75 30.34 5.27
C VAL A 20 38.70 29.19 6.27
N ALA A 21 38.33 29.50 7.51
CA ALA A 21 37.89 28.47 8.43
C ALA A 21 36.66 27.82 7.80
N ALA A 22 36.80 26.59 7.31
CA ALA A 22 35.67 25.78 6.91
C ALA A 22 34.80 25.59 8.15
N LEU A 23 33.72 26.36 8.25
CA LEU A 23 32.61 26.07 9.15
C LEU A 23 32.09 24.70 8.72
N ALA A 24 32.55 23.65 9.42
CA ALA A 24 31.89 22.36 9.36
C ALA A 24 30.41 22.62 9.67
N PRO A 25 29.46 22.13 8.86
CA PRO A 25 28.06 22.25 9.19
C PRO A 25 27.88 21.69 10.61
N ALA A 26 27.24 22.44 11.50
CA ALA A 26 26.92 21.97 12.84
C ALA A 26 26.27 20.59 12.68
N ALA A 27 26.89 19.56 13.28
CA ALA A 27 26.38 18.21 13.17
C ALA A 27 24.91 18.23 13.62
N ALA A 28 24.01 17.74 12.78
CA ALA A 28 22.59 17.68 13.11
C ALA A 28 22.41 17.01 14.49
N SER A 29 21.57 17.62 15.34
CA SER A 29 21.25 17.12 16.68
C SER A 29 20.82 15.66 16.60
N ALA A 30 21.44 14.80 17.40
CA ALA A 30 21.09 13.39 17.45
C ALA A 30 19.92 13.16 18.43
N LEU A 31 19.23 12.04 18.24
CA LEU A 31 18.39 11.45 19.28
C LEU A 31 19.15 10.27 19.88
N VAL A 32 19.29 10.23 21.21
CA VAL A 32 20.05 9.21 21.93
C VAL A 32 19.14 8.49 22.91
N PHE A 33 18.89 7.20 22.68
CA PHE A 33 18.34 6.31 23.70
C PHE A 33 19.47 5.93 24.65
N ARG A 34 19.39 6.38 25.90
CA ARG A 34 20.46 6.22 26.89
C ARG A 34 20.18 5.07 27.85
N ASN A 35 21.19 4.27 28.14
CA ASN A 35 21.14 3.18 29.12
C ASN A 35 20.00 2.16 28.89
N VAL A 36 19.73 1.81 27.63
CA VAL A 36 18.74 0.79 27.24
C VAL A 36 19.33 -0.62 27.31
N THR A 37 18.46 -1.62 27.48
CA THR A 37 18.77 -2.99 27.09
C THR A 37 18.38 -3.21 25.63
N VAL A 38 19.37 -3.33 24.74
CA VAL A 38 19.11 -3.50 23.30
C VAL A 38 18.82 -4.96 22.97
N LEU A 39 17.73 -5.20 22.25
CA LEU A 39 17.38 -6.46 21.62
C LEU A 39 17.64 -6.30 20.11
N PRO A 40 18.81 -6.74 19.58
CA PRO A 40 19.24 -6.37 18.24
C PRO A 40 18.48 -7.11 17.12
N MET A 41 17.85 -8.23 17.45
CA MET A 41 17.04 -9.11 16.59
C MET A 41 17.77 -9.82 15.42
N ASP A 42 18.98 -9.40 15.06
CA ASP A 42 19.87 -10.16 14.16
C ASP A 42 20.35 -11.49 14.80
N ARG A 43 20.50 -11.48 16.12
CA ARG A 43 20.82 -12.63 16.99
C ARG A 43 19.98 -12.61 18.27
N GLU A 44 19.83 -13.78 18.91
CA GLU A 44 19.15 -13.90 20.20
C GLU A 44 20.05 -13.36 21.32
N ALA A 45 19.86 -12.08 21.66
CA ALA A 45 20.64 -11.42 22.69
C ALA A 45 19.85 -10.29 23.37
N ALA A 46 20.21 -10.01 24.62
CA ALA A 46 19.85 -8.80 25.34
C ALA A 46 21.15 -8.11 25.78
N LEU A 47 21.38 -6.89 25.28
CA LEU A 47 22.61 -6.12 25.51
C LEU A 47 22.30 -4.98 26.50
N PRO A 48 22.52 -5.16 27.81
CA PRO A 48 22.23 -4.12 28.80
C PRO A 48 23.21 -2.95 28.72
N GLY A 49 22.80 -1.80 29.26
CA GLY A 49 23.68 -0.65 29.46
C GLY A 49 24.19 -0.02 28.17
N GLN A 50 23.36 0.03 27.13
CA GLN A 50 23.73 0.56 25.82
C GLN A 50 23.16 1.97 25.59
N ASP A 51 23.90 2.79 24.85
CA ASP A 51 23.41 4.00 24.19
C ASP A 51 23.20 3.73 22.70
N VAL A 52 22.02 4.07 22.17
CA VAL A 52 21.70 4.00 20.73
C VAL A 52 21.56 5.41 20.20
N VAL A 53 22.47 5.79 19.30
CA VAL A 53 22.52 7.13 18.71
C VAL A 53 21.88 7.10 17.33
N VAL A 54 20.90 7.97 17.13
CA VAL A 54 20.15 8.10 15.88
C VAL A 54 20.36 9.49 15.28
N ARG A 55 20.65 9.54 13.98
CA ARG A 55 20.71 10.77 13.17
C ARG A 55 20.01 10.53 11.86
N ASP A 56 19.21 11.50 11.42
CA ASP A 56 18.47 11.44 10.14
C ASP A 56 17.70 10.12 9.94
N GLY A 57 17.06 9.65 11.02
CA GLY A 57 16.29 8.39 11.01
C GLY A 57 17.12 7.11 10.88
N ARG A 58 18.45 7.18 11.09
CA ARG A 58 19.37 6.03 11.01
C ARG A 58 20.14 5.84 12.30
N ILE A 59 20.35 4.58 12.67
CA ILE A 59 21.21 4.23 13.79
C ILE A 59 22.65 4.48 13.35
N VAL A 60 23.33 5.44 13.97
CA VAL A 60 24.73 5.77 13.64
C VAL A 60 25.73 5.15 14.62
N ALA A 61 25.29 4.81 15.83
CA ALA A 61 26.13 4.12 16.80
C ALA A 61 25.31 3.29 17.79
N LEU A 62 25.90 2.18 18.22
CA LEU A 62 25.54 1.37 19.38
C LEU A 62 26.81 1.26 20.24
N ARG A 63 26.75 1.68 21.51
CA ARG A 63 27.92 1.74 22.40
C ARG A 63 27.52 1.56 23.85
N ASP A 64 28.48 1.22 24.72
CA ASP A 64 28.27 1.22 26.17
C ASP A 64 27.84 2.61 26.66
N THR A 65 26.96 2.62 27.66
CA THR A 65 26.41 3.87 28.21
C THR A 65 27.47 4.70 28.92
N GLY A 66 27.30 6.03 28.90
CA GLY A 66 28.25 6.96 29.50
C GLY A 66 29.10 7.74 28.49
N GLY A 67 28.87 7.52 27.18
CA GLY A 67 29.47 8.33 26.14
C GLY A 67 29.02 9.80 26.19
N PRO A 68 29.78 10.72 25.56
CA PRO A 68 29.43 12.13 25.52
C PRO A 68 28.11 12.33 24.74
N ILE A 69 27.28 13.23 25.27
CA ILE A 69 26.06 13.76 24.62
C ILE A 69 26.41 15.18 24.18
N ALA A 70 26.17 15.50 22.91
CA ALA A 70 26.46 16.84 22.39
C ALA A 70 25.36 17.82 22.80
N ASP A 71 25.72 19.10 22.90
CA ASP A 71 24.73 20.16 23.11
C ASP A 71 23.70 20.15 21.97
N GLY A 72 22.41 20.07 22.33
CA GLY A 72 21.30 19.97 21.39
C GLY A 72 20.83 18.55 21.07
N ASP A 73 21.54 17.51 21.49
CA ASP A 73 21.04 16.13 21.38
C ASP A 73 19.79 15.93 22.25
N THR A 74 18.80 15.22 21.72
CA THR A 74 17.62 14.78 22.50
C THR A 74 17.94 13.46 23.17
N VAL A 75 17.83 13.38 24.50
CA VAL A 75 18.09 12.15 25.25
C VAL A 75 16.79 11.52 25.72
N ILE A 76 16.61 10.24 25.39
CA ILE A 76 15.52 9.40 25.88
C ILE A 76 16.09 8.46 26.94
N ASP A 77 15.58 8.54 28.17
CA ASP A 77 16.00 7.63 29.24
C ASP A 77 15.39 6.24 29.05
N GLY A 78 16.27 5.28 28.83
CA GLY A 78 15.95 3.87 28.66
C GLY A 78 16.30 2.99 29.85
N THR A 79 16.66 3.59 30.99
CA THR A 79 17.05 2.83 32.19
C THR A 79 15.95 1.84 32.58
N GLY A 80 16.32 0.55 32.67
CA GLY A 80 15.38 -0.53 32.99
C GLY A 80 14.46 -0.96 31.84
N ARG A 81 14.57 -0.34 30.66
CA ARG A 81 13.73 -0.59 29.49
C ARG A 81 14.47 -1.36 28.39
N TYR A 82 13.70 -1.88 27.46
CA TYR A 82 14.15 -2.72 26.35
C TYR A 82 13.90 -2.02 25.02
N LEU A 83 14.94 -1.83 24.22
CA LEU A 83 14.85 -1.21 22.90
C LEU A 83 15.03 -2.27 21.82
N MET A 84 14.05 -2.41 20.94
CA MET A 84 14.08 -3.36 19.82
C MET A 84 13.64 -2.67 18.52
N PRO A 85 13.84 -3.30 17.35
CA PRO A 85 13.28 -2.79 16.11
C PRO A 85 11.76 -2.72 16.24
N GLY A 86 11.16 -1.67 15.67
CA GLY A 86 9.72 -1.60 15.54
C GLY A 86 9.20 -2.79 14.73
N LEU A 87 8.00 -3.25 15.06
CA LEU A 87 7.39 -4.38 14.40
C LEU A 87 7.04 -4.01 12.94
N ILE A 88 7.13 -5.03 12.08
CA ILE A 88 6.81 -4.98 10.66
C ILE A 88 5.70 -5.99 10.42
N ASP A 89 4.53 -5.49 10.02
CA ASP A 89 3.37 -6.31 9.66
C ASP A 89 3.25 -6.38 8.13
N LEU A 90 3.56 -7.54 7.54
CA LEU A 90 3.59 -7.71 6.08
C LEU A 90 2.25 -8.16 5.48
N HIS A 91 1.15 -8.04 6.22
CA HIS A 91 -0.17 -8.26 5.64
C HIS A 91 -1.22 -7.42 6.37
N THR A 92 -1.52 -6.23 5.86
CA THR A 92 -2.60 -5.38 6.39
C THR A 92 -3.42 -4.78 5.24
N HIS A 93 -4.61 -4.28 5.58
CA HIS A 93 -5.55 -3.62 4.67
C HIS A 93 -6.05 -2.30 5.25
N PRO A 94 -5.16 -1.33 5.52
CA PRO A 94 -5.57 -0.10 6.16
C PRO A 94 -6.61 0.63 5.32
N VAL A 95 -7.66 1.15 5.97
CA VAL A 95 -8.74 1.82 5.23
C VAL A 95 -8.53 3.33 5.14
N SER A 96 -7.70 3.89 6.02
CA SER A 96 -7.36 5.31 6.02
C SER A 96 -6.08 5.59 6.83
N PRO A 97 -5.26 6.59 6.44
CA PRO A 97 -4.11 7.03 7.22
C PRO A 97 -4.43 7.47 8.65
N ALA A 98 -5.69 7.83 8.93
CA ALA A 98 -6.13 8.18 10.28
C ALA A 98 -5.96 7.04 11.30
N GLU A 99 -5.90 5.78 10.84
CA GLU A 99 -5.74 4.62 11.73
C GLU A 99 -4.27 4.34 12.08
N TYR A 100 -3.30 5.03 11.47
CA TYR A 100 -1.86 4.85 11.74
C TYR A 100 -1.46 4.91 13.23
N PRO A 101 -2.05 5.78 14.07
CA PRO A 101 -1.82 5.75 15.51
C PRO A 101 -2.11 4.40 16.17
N LEU A 102 -3.09 3.63 15.66
CA LEU A 102 -3.44 2.31 16.20
C LEU A 102 -2.29 1.32 16.02
N TYR A 103 -1.63 1.32 14.86
CA TYR A 103 -0.46 0.48 14.61
C TYR A 103 0.74 0.92 15.47
N LEU A 104 1.07 2.21 15.47
CA LEU A 104 2.19 2.77 16.22
C LEU A 104 2.06 2.52 17.73
N ARG A 105 0.84 2.62 18.28
CA ARG A 105 0.59 2.37 19.71
C ARG A 105 0.89 0.93 20.15
N HIS A 106 0.91 -0.01 19.21
CA HIS A 106 1.26 -1.41 19.42
C HIS A 106 2.69 -1.75 18.95
N GLY A 107 3.55 -0.73 18.77
CA GLY A 107 4.95 -0.91 18.41
C GLY A 107 5.21 -1.22 16.93
N ILE A 108 4.18 -1.14 16.08
CA ILE A 108 4.30 -1.39 14.64
C ILE A 108 4.71 -0.09 13.96
N THR A 109 5.82 -0.15 13.24
CA THR A 109 6.41 1.03 12.57
C THR A 109 6.37 0.91 11.06
N THR A 110 6.16 -0.30 10.54
CA THR A 110 6.09 -0.58 9.12
C THR A 110 4.94 -1.54 8.84
N ILE A 111 4.13 -1.24 7.83
CA ILE A 111 3.08 -2.12 7.34
C ILE A 111 3.18 -2.34 5.83
N LEU A 112 2.77 -3.51 5.36
CA LEU A 112 2.47 -3.77 3.95
C LEU A 112 0.96 -3.68 3.72
N ALA A 113 0.52 -2.61 3.05
CA ALA A 113 -0.82 -2.48 2.49
C ALA A 113 -0.98 -3.46 1.32
N ALA A 114 -1.71 -4.53 1.57
CA ALA A 114 -1.65 -5.78 0.81
C ALA A 114 -2.78 -5.96 -0.20
N GLY A 115 -3.34 -4.87 -0.74
CA GLY A 115 -4.13 -4.86 -1.97
C GLY A 115 -5.36 -3.96 -1.90
N GLY A 116 -5.47 -3.00 -2.83
CA GLY A 116 -6.63 -2.11 -2.94
C GLY A 116 -6.45 -0.72 -2.32
N GLU A 117 -5.33 -0.49 -1.64
CA GLU A 117 -5.05 0.75 -0.95
C GLU A 117 -4.42 1.80 -1.88
N PRO A 118 -4.71 3.10 -1.67
CA PRO A 118 -4.14 4.17 -2.48
C PRO A 118 -2.60 4.21 -2.38
N LEU A 119 -1.95 4.15 -3.53
CA LEU A 119 -0.49 4.09 -3.62
C LEU A 119 0.18 5.38 -3.15
N GLU A 120 -0.52 6.52 -3.15
CA GLU A 120 0.01 7.77 -2.61
C GLU A 120 0.42 7.69 -1.13
N TRP A 121 -0.11 6.72 -0.36
CA TRP A 121 0.29 6.48 1.02
C TRP A 121 1.75 5.98 1.14
N THR A 122 2.36 5.58 0.02
CA THR A 122 3.74 5.08 -0.03
C THR A 122 4.76 6.12 -0.49
N ALA A 123 4.31 7.28 -0.99
CA ALA A 123 5.17 8.31 -1.55
C ALA A 123 5.97 9.10 -0.47
N GLY A 124 5.67 8.88 0.81
CA GLY A 124 6.30 9.53 1.94
C GLY A 124 5.34 9.66 3.12
N PRO A 125 5.69 10.49 4.14
CA PRO A 125 4.76 10.82 5.21
C PRO A 125 3.47 11.40 4.64
N VAL A 126 2.33 10.84 5.03
CA VAL A 126 1.02 11.39 4.68
C VAL A 126 0.81 12.66 5.52
N PRO A 127 0.51 13.82 4.90
CA PRO A 127 0.24 15.05 5.64
C PRO A 127 -0.83 14.84 6.71
N ASP A 128 -0.61 15.41 7.90
CA ASP A 128 -1.50 15.33 9.07
C ASP A 128 -1.75 13.92 9.63
N ALA A 129 -1.11 12.88 9.09
CA ALA A 129 -1.15 11.52 9.62
C ALA A 129 0.06 11.24 10.54
N ALA A 130 -0.09 10.22 11.39
CA ALA A 130 1.03 9.75 12.20
C ALA A 130 2.11 9.11 11.30
N PRO A 131 3.41 9.16 11.68
CA PRO A 131 4.54 8.81 10.81
C PRO A 131 4.75 7.29 10.66
N LEU A 132 3.74 6.55 10.23
CA LEU A 132 3.83 5.11 9.95
C LEU A 132 4.47 4.88 8.58
N GLN A 133 5.43 3.95 8.48
CA GLN A 133 5.97 3.55 7.18
C GLN A 133 5.00 2.57 6.49
N VAL A 134 4.50 2.97 5.32
CA VAL A 134 3.62 2.12 4.50
C VAL A 134 4.34 1.71 3.23
N ILE A 135 4.35 0.41 2.99
CA ILE A 135 4.72 -0.19 1.71
C ILE A 135 3.41 -0.68 1.10
N ALA A 136 3.20 -0.49 -0.19
CA ALA A 136 1.98 -0.95 -0.85
C ALA A 136 2.27 -1.89 -2.01
N THR A 137 1.37 -2.85 -2.12
CA THR A 137 1.21 -3.67 -3.31
C THR A 137 0.33 -2.95 -4.33
N THR A 138 0.21 -3.49 -5.54
CA THR A 138 -0.89 -3.12 -6.45
C THR A 138 -2.26 -3.37 -5.81
N ASP A 139 -3.31 -2.88 -6.44
CA ASP A 139 -4.61 -3.54 -6.33
C ASP A 139 -4.46 -5.06 -6.49
N THR A 140 -5.29 -5.81 -5.77
CA THR A 140 -5.32 -7.27 -5.89
C THR A 140 -5.54 -7.65 -7.36
N LEU A 141 -4.66 -8.48 -7.90
CA LEU A 141 -4.69 -8.96 -9.28
C LEU A 141 -5.47 -10.27 -9.36
N HIS A 142 -6.45 -10.32 -10.25
CA HIS A 142 -7.34 -11.46 -10.48
C HIS A 142 -7.17 -12.00 -11.88
N GLY A 143 -7.42 -13.30 -12.07
CA GLY A 143 -7.41 -13.91 -13.39
C GLY A 143 -8.75 -13.92 -14.11
N LYS A 144 -9.83 -13.57 -13.40
CA LYS A 144 -11.20 -13.55 -13.92
C LYS A 144 -11.98 -12.39 -13.33
N ALA A 145 -13.02 -11.97 -14.05
CA ALA A 145 -13.98 -10.97 -13.60
C ALA A 145 -14.59 -11.35 -12.22
N GLY A 146 -14.71 -10.35 -11.34
CA GLY A 146 -15.14 -10.49 -9.95
C GLY A 146 -15.22 -9.13 -9.25
N PRO A 147 -15.95 -9.01 -8.13
CA PRO A 147 -16.32 -7.71 -7.56
C PRO A 147 -15.16 -6.84 -7.04
N GLY A 148 -13.97 -7.42 -6.83
CA GLY A 148 -12.78 -6.70 -6.36
C GLY A 148 -11.56 -6.99 -7.23
N GLY A 149 -10.71 -5.98 -7.42
CA GLY A 149 -9.39 -6.11 -8.01
C GLY A 149 -9.29 -5.94 -9.53
N TYR A 150 -8.04 -5.88 -9.99
CA TYR A 150 -7.67 -5.68 -11.38
C TYR A 150 -7.56 -7.02 -12.10
N VAL A 151 -8.27 -7.20 -13.21
CA VAL A 151 -8.26 -8.47 -13.95
C VAL A 151 -7.12 -8.49 -14.95
N VAL A 152 -6.23 -9.47 -14.82
CA VAL A 152 -5.18 -9.80 -15.78
C VAL A 152 -5.63 -11.05 -16.53
N ALA A 153 -6.17 -10.84 -17.74
CA ALA A 153 -6.83 -11.91 -18.48
C ALA A 153 -5.85 -12.81 -19.25
N SER A 154 -4.65 -12.29 -19.57
CA SER A 154 -3.68 -12.97 -20.42
C SER A 154 -2.23 -12.71 -19.99
N PRO A 155 -1.29 -13.65 -20.24
CA PRO A 155 0.14 -13.43 -20.01
C PRO A 155 0.70 -12.19 -20.72
N GLU A 156 0.14 -11.85 -21.89
CA GLU A 156 0.53 -10.70 -22.72
C GLU A 156 0.25 -9.36 -22.04
N ASP A 157 -0.67 -9.32 -21.06
CA ASP A 157 -0.97 -8.11 -20.29
C ASP A 157 0.11 -7.80 -19.22
N ALA A 158 0.92 -8.79 -18.84
CA ALA A 158 1.85 -8.66 -17.71
C ALA A 158 2.81 -7.45 -17.81
N PRO A 159 3.48 -7.17 -18.95
CA PRO A 159 4.38 -6.02 -19.04
C PRO A 159 3.68 -4.69 -18.75
N VAL A 160 2.45 -4.53 -19.24
CA VAL A 160 1.65 -3.31 -19.04
C VAL A 160 1.22 -3.18 -17.58
N VAL A 161 0.76 -4.27 -16.97
CA VAL A 161 0.32 -4.29 -15.57
C VAL A 161 1.48 -3.94 -14.63
N VAL A 162 2.64 -4.59 -14.81
CA VAL A 162 3.82 -4.33 -13.98
C VAL A 162 4.38 -2.92 -14.23
N GLY A 163 4.41 -2.48 -15.49
CA GLY A 163 4.83 -1.11 -15.84
C GLY A 163 3.95 -0.05 -15.19
N HIS A 164 2.63 -0.21 -15.24
CA HIS A 164 1.68 0.68 -14.59
C HIS A 164 1.86 0.67 -13.07
N ALA A 165 1.92 -0.52 -12.46
CA ALA A 165 2.11 -0.70 -11.03
C ALA A 165 3.32 0.08 -10.52
N ARG A 166 4.47 -0.09 -11.19
CA ARG A 166 5.71 0.62 -10.85
C ARG A 166 5.58 2.12 -11.03
N ALA A 167 4.96 2.59 -12.13
CA ALA A 167 4.77 4.01 -12.39
C ALA A 167 3.86 4.67 -11.34
N ALA A 168 2.88 3.93 -10.83
CA ALA A 168 1.97 4.39 -9.78
C ALA A 168 2.58 4.31 -8.36
N GLY A 169 3.81 3.80 -8.22
CA GLY A 169 4.54 3.72 -6.95
C GLY A 169 4.39 2.40 -6.18
N ALA A 170 3.74 1.39 -6.75
CA ALA A 170 3.64 0.08 -6.11
C ALA A 170 5.03 -0.55 -5.95
N SER A 171 5.28 -1.11 -4.76
CA SER A 171 6.54 -1.79 -4.46
C SER A 171 6.51 -3.28 -4.81
N MET A 172 5.31 -3.86 -4.87
CA MET A 172 5.06 -5.28 -5.07
C MET A 172 3.74 -5.50 -5.82
N LEU A 173 3.52 -6.70 -6.36
CA LEU A 173 2.25 -7.11 -6.97
C LEU A 173 1.49 -8.01 -6.00
N LYS A 174 0.17 -7.82 -5.85
CA LYS A 174 -0.69 -8.70 -5.05
C LYS A 174 -1.45 -9.70 -5.92
N SER A 175 -1.18 -11.00 -5.82
CA SER A 175 -1.95 -12.06 -6.51
C SER A 175 -3.15 -12.55 -5.68
N TYR A 176 -4.20 -12.97 -6.38
CA TYR A 176 -5.37 -13.65 -5.80
C TYR A 176 -5.52 -15.09 -6.28
N THR A 177 -6.33 -15.87 -5.56
CA THR A 177 -6.60 -17.30 -5.82
C THR A 177 -7.12 -17.61 -7.21
N SER A 178 -7.74 -16.62 -7.87
CA SER A 178 -8.31 -16.77 -9.21
C SER A 178 -7.30 -16.70 -10.36
N MET A 179 -6.02 -16.43 -10.09
CA MET A 179 -5.00 -16.18 -11.11
C MET A 179 -4.58 -17.46 -11.86
N PRO A 180 -4.68 -17.55 -13.20
CA PRO A 180 -4.12 -18.67 -13.96
C PRO A 180 -2.60 -18.75 -13.80
N ALA A 181 -2.07 -19.97 -13.72
CA ALA A 181 -0.62 -20.19 -13.59
C ALA A 181 0.21 -19.51 -14.69
N PRO A 182 -0.15 -19.56 -16.00
CA PRO A 182 0.63 -18.87 -17.03
C PRO A 182 0.65 -17.34 -16.88
N VAL A 183 -0.43 -16.75 -16.34
CA VAL A 183 -0.51 -15.31 -16.10
C VAL A 183 0.36 -14.94 -14.90
N LEU A 184 0.30 -15.72 -13.82
CA LEU A 184 1.15 -15.52 -12.64
C LEU A 184 2.64 -15.62 -13.00
N GLU A 185 3.01 -16.60 -13.82
CA GLU A 185 4.39 -16.78 -14.31
C GLU A 185 4.86 -15.55 -15.10
N ALA A 186 4.04 -15.05 -16.02
CA ALA A 186 4.36 -13.85 -16.80
C ALA A 186 4.49 -12.60 -15.91
N LEU A 187 3.58 -12.41 -14.94
CA LEU A 187 3.67 -11.32 -13.97
C LEU A 187 4.96 -11.41 -13.14
N ALA A 188 5.31 -12.60 -12.64
CA ALA A 188 6.52 -12.81 -11.86
C ALA A 188 7.80 -12.55 -12.68
N ALA A 189 7.84 -13.00 -13.94
CA ALA A 189 8.96 -12.73 -14.84
C ALA A 189 9.16 -11.21 -15.08
N GLN A 190 8.06 -10.47 -15.32
CA GLN A 190 8.11 -9.02 -15.50
C GLN A 190 8.46 -8.27 -14.20
N ALA A 191 7.89 -8.68 -13.07
CA ALA A 191 8.14 -8.08 -11.76
C ALA A 191 9.62 -8.19 -11.37
N ARG A 192 10.24 -9.36 -11.57
CA ARG A 192 11.67 -9.59 -11.32
C ARG A 192 12.56 -8.65 -12.12
N GLY A 193 12.26 -8.44 -13.40
CA GLY A 193 12.99 -7.49 -14.25
C GLY A 193 12.91 -6.04 -13.75
N LYS A 194 11.94 -5.74 -12.90
CA LYS A 194 11.71 -4.42 -12.30
C LYS A 194 12.07 -4.35 -10.80
N GLY A 195 12.61 -5.44 -10.23
CA GLY A 195 12.97 -5.51 -8.80
C GLY A 195 11.76 -5.54 -7.86
N MET A 196 10.59 -5.95 -8.35
CA MET A 196 9.36 -6.07 -7.56
C MET A 196 9.09 -7.54 -7.23
N ALA A 197 8.56 -7.80 -6.04
CA ALA A 197 8.07 -9.13 -5.66
C ALA A 197 6.59 -9.33 -6.01
N VAL A 198 6.23 -10.61 -6.17
CA VAL A 198 4.83 -11.05 -6.21
C VAL A 198 4.47 -11.66 -4.86
N VAL A 199 3.41 -11.15 -4.24
CA VAL A 199 2.95 -11.57 -2.91
C VAL A 199 1.44 -11.87 -2.94
N GLY A 200 0.94 -12.69 -2.03
CA GLY A 200 -0.50 -12.92 -1.88
C GLY A 200 -0.91 -14.38 -1.91
N HIS A 201 -2.04 -14.66 -2.54
CA HIS A 201 -2.64 -16.00 -2.53
C HIS A 201 -2.06 -16.89 -3.62
N LEU A 202 -2.14 -18.21 -3.40
CA LEU A 202 -1.79 -19.20 -4.41
C LEU A 202 -2.96 -19.43 -5.38
N PRO A 203 -2.70 -19.67 -6.67
CA PRO A 203 -3.73 -20.07 -7.61
C PRO A 203 -4.49 -21.33 -7.17
N ALA A 204 -5.81 -21.25 -7.11
CA ALA A 204 -6.66 -22.37 -6.75
C ALA A 204 -6.56 -23.50 -7.78
N GLY A 205 -6.35 -24.73 -7.32
CA GLY A 205 -6.27 -25.92 -8.17
C GLY A 205 -4.98 -26.08 -8.96
N VAL A 206 -3.98 -25.23 -8.72
CA VAL A 206 -2.64 -25.35 -9.33
C VAL A 206 -1.69 -26.02 -8.33
N PRO A 207 -0.94 -27.06 -8.75
CA PRO A 207 0.05 -27.71 -7.88
C PRO A 207 1.10 -26.72 -7.33
N LEU A 208 1.50 -26.91 -6.07
CA LEU A 208 2.49 -26.05 -5.40
C LEU A 208 3.76 -25.86 -6.22
N GLU A 209 4.34 -26.94 -6.75
CA GLU A 209 5.58 -26.88 -7.53
C GLU A 209 5.49 -25.99 -8.79
N GLN A 210 4.28 -25.78 -9.32
CA GLN A 210 4.07 -24.89 -10.45
C GLN A 210 3.88 -23.43 -10.01
N SER A 211 3.29 -23.20 -8.83
CA SER A 211 3.00 -21.85 -8.32
C SER A 211 4.20 -21.21 -7.60
N LEU A 212 4.96 -21.99 -6.83
CA LEU A 212 6.06 -21.49 -5.99
C LEU A 212 7.16 -20.75 -6.76
N PRO A 213 7.55 -21.16 -7.99
CA PRO A 213 8.50 -20.41 -8.80
C PRO A 213 8.01 -19.01 -9.22
N SER A 214 6.76 -18.63 -8.96
CA SER A 214 6.16 -17.36 -9.41
C SER A 214 5.63 -16.50 -8.27
N ILE A 215 5.91 -16.86 -7.00
CA ILE A 215 5.47 -16.11 -5.82
C ILE A 215 6.58 -16.02 -4.77
N ASP A 216 6.87 -14.81 -4.31
CA ASP A 216 7.94 -14.54 -3.34
C ASP A 216 7.45 -14.65 -1.89
N LEU A 217 6.19 -14.26 -1.63
CA LEU A 217 5.52 -14.36 -0.33
C LEU A 217 4.11 -14.92 -0.49
N VAL A 218 3.87 -16.10 0.07
CA VAL A 218 2.52 -16.67 0.19
C VAL A 218 1.86 -16.15 1.46
N ALA A 219 0.72 -15.50 1.29
CA ALA A 219 -0.13 -15.08 2.38
C ALA A 219 -1.04 -16.22 2.82
N HIS A 220 -1.30 -16.25 4.12
CA HIS A 220 -2.21 -17.16 4.81
C HIS A 220 -1.74 -18.63 4.74
N SER A 221 -1.50 -19.21 5.90
CA SER A 221 -1.19 -20.66 5.99
C SER A 221 -2.37 -21.54 5.53
N GLU A 222 -3.57 -20.96 5.37
CA GLU A 222 -4.73 -21.63 4.80
C GLU A 222 -4.52 -22.14 3.39
N GLU A 223 -3.71 -21.45 2.57
CA GLU A 223 -3.53 -21.80 1.16
C GLU A 223 -2.96 -23.23 1.06
N PHE A 224 -2.04 -23.57 1.96
CA PHE A 224 -1.47 -24.91 2.06
C PHE A 224 -2.46 -25.93 2.61
N ALA A 225 -3.28 -25.54 3.59
CA ALA A 225 -4.33 -26.40 4.13
C ALA A 225 -5.43 -26.70 3.10
N GLN A 226 -5.68 -25.80 2.14
CA GLN A 226 -6.63 -25.99 1.05
C GLN A 226 -6.06 -26.86 -0.07
N LEU A 227 -4.76 -26.73 -0.38
CA LEU A 227 -4.08 -27.50 -1.41
C LEU A 227 -3.73 -28.94 -0.97
N LEU A 228 -3.58 -29.16 0.34
CA LEU A 228 -3.35 -30.49 0.90
C LEU A 228 -4.68 -31.08 1.41
N PRO A 229 -5.07 -32.31 1.01
CA PRO A 229 -6.28 -32.96 1.53
C PRO A 229 -6.22 -33.08 3.05
N ALA A 230 -7.38 -33.14 3.72
CA ALA A 230 -7.44 -33.21 5.18
C ALA A 230 -6.68 -34.43 5.74
N GLU A 231 -6.63 -35.51 4.95
CA GLU A 231 -5.98 -36.79 5.22
C GLU A 231 -4.54 -36.86 4.69
N ALA A 232 -3.96 -35.74 4.25
CA ALA A 232 -2.60 -35.69 3.74
C ALA A 232 -1.61 -36.35 4.73
N THR A 233 -0.82 -37.26 4.20
CA THR A 233 0.21 -37.98 4.96
C THR A 233 1.34 -37.04 5.35
N ASP A 234 2.11 -37.42 6.39
CA ASP A 234 3.32 -36.66 6.78
C ASP A 234 4.29 -36.49 5.60
N ALA A 235 4.41 -37.49 4.72
CA ALA A 235 5.26 -37.42 3.54
C ALA A 235 4.80 -36.36 2.52
N GLU A 236 3.49 -36.19 2.32
CA GLU A 236 2.94 -35.16 1.42
C GLU A 236 3.12 -33.75 2.00
N ILE A 237 2.92 -33.60 3.31
CA ILE A 237 3.20 -32.35 4.04
C ILE A 237 4.68 -31.99 3.94
N ASP A 238 5.57 -32.95 4.21
CA ASP A 238 7.02 -32.74 4.18
C ASP A 238 7.51 -32.42 2.76
N ALA A 239 6.89 -33.01 1.73
CA ALA A 239 7.19 -32.68 0.34
C ALA A 239 6.81 -31.23 0.00
N ALA A 240 5.63 -30.76 0.43
CA ALA A 240 5.19 -29.38 0.24
C ALA A 240 6.10 -28.38 0.96
N ILE A 241 6.50 -28.67 2.21
CA ILE A 241 7.42 -27.84 2.99
C ILE A 241 8.81 -27.83 2.36
N SER A 242 9.27 -28.98 1.86
CA SER A 242 10.54 -29.06 1.14
C SER A 242 10.53 -28.24 -0.14
N ALA A 243 9.40 -28.18 -0.85
CA ALA A 243 9.23 -27.34 -2.03
C ALA A 243 9.36 -25.85 -1.68
N LEU A 244 8.66 -25.40 -0.63
CA LEU A 244 8.78 -24.02 -0.11
C LEU A 244 10.23 -23.64 0.17
N ARG A 245 10.93 -24.50 0.91
CA ARG A 245 12.34 -24.28 1.26
C ARG A 245 13.24 -24.24 0.02
N ARG A 246 13.05 -25.15 -0.94
CA ARG A 246 13.86 -25.18 -2.17
C ARG A 246 13.72 -23.92 -3.00
N HIS A 247 12.50 -23.39 -3.12
CA HIS A 247 12.23 -22.17 -3.88
C HIS A 247 12.54 -20.89 -3.10
N GLY A 248 12.78 -20.99 -1.79
CA GLY A 248 13.02 -19.84 -0.92
C GLY A 248 11.76 -18.97 -0.74
N THR A 249 10.57 -19.53 -0.97
CA THR A 249 9.30 -18.81 -0.84
C THR A 249 9.04 -18.49 0.63
N THR A 250 8.76 -17.22 0.90
CA THR A 250 8.40 -16.75 2.25
C THR A 250 6.92 -17.03 2.52
N VAL A 251 6.57 -17.32 3.77
CA VAL A 251 5.18 -17.53 4.19
C VAL A 251 4.79 -16.55 5.29
N SER A 252 3.64 -15.89 5.13
CA SER A 252 2.97 -15.12 6.18
C SER A 252 1.77 -15.93 6.71
N PRO A 253 1.85 -16.54 7.90
CA PRO A 253 0.82 -17.49 8.35
C PRO A 253 -0.56 -16.90 8.61
N THR A 254 -0.61 -15.68 9.17
CA THR A 254 -1.83 -14.95 9.57
C THR A 254 -2.80 -15.82 10.39
N LEU A 255 -2.28 -16.60 11.36
CA LEU A 255 -3.07 -17.53 12.17
C LEU A 255 -4.18 -16.82 12.99
N ALA A 256 -3.93 -15.57 13.41
CA ALA A 256 -4.89 -14.73 14.09
C ALA A 256 -6.18 -14.56 13.29
N VAL A 257 -6.12 -14.57 11.95
CA VAL A 257 -7.30 -14.44 11.09
C VAL A 257 -8.27 -15.60 11.35
N VAL A 258 -7.76 -16.84 11.35
CA VAL A 258 -8.58 -18.03 11.53
C VAL A 258 -9.10 -18.13 12.96
N GLU A 259 -8.28 -17.74 13.95
CA GLU A 259 -8.70 -17.62 15.35
C GLU A 259 -9.86 -16.62 15.52
N GLN A 260 -9.73 -15.42 14.94
CA GLN A 260 -10.76 -14.38 15.02
C GLN A 260 -12.01 -14.71 14.21
N ILE A 261 -11.92 -15.42 13.08
CA ILE A 261 -13.09 -15.97 12.38
C ILE A 261 -13.86 -16.88 13.35
N GLY A 262 -13.17 -17.77 14.06
CA GLY A 262 -13.78 -18.65 15.06
C GLY A 262 -14.54 -17.87 16.13
N ALA A 263 -13.89 -16.84 16.71
CA ALA A 263 -14.46 -15.98 17.74
C ALA A 263 -15.70 -15.18 17.25
N GLN A 264 -15.71 -14.79 15.97
CA GLN A 264 -16.86 -14.12 15.35
C GLN A 264 -18.06 -15.07 15.17
N VAL A 265 -17.83 -16.33 14.77
CA VAL A 265 -18.90 -17.33 14.62
C VAL A 265 -19.58 -17.61 15.95
N THR A 266 -18.80 -17.79 17.01
CA THR A 266 -19.30 -18.04 18.37
C THR A 266 -19.76 -16.77 19.07
N MET A 267 -19.57 -15.60 18.45
CA MET A 267 -19.88 -14.29 19.02
C MET A 267 -19.19 -14.02 20.36
N THR A 268 -18.04 -14.65 20.59
CA THR A 268 -17.22 -14.50 21.81
C THR A 268 -16.14 -13.44 21.65
N ASP A 269 -15.97 -12.90 20.45
CA ASP A 269 -15.07 -11.78 20.20
C ASP A 269 -15.54 -10.52 20.95
N THR A 270 -14.81 -10.19 22.02
CA THR A 270 -15.07 -9.00 22.84
C THR A 270 -14.64 -7.72 22.15
N SER A 271 -13.73 -7.77 21.17
CA SER A 271 -13.29 -6.58 20.42
C SER A 271 -14.43 -5.93 19.63
N LEU A 272 -15.52 -6.68 19.39
CA LEU A 272 -16.71 -6.26 18.64
C LEU A 272 -17.86 -5.78 19.53
N ARG A 273 -17.72 -5.89 20.86
CA ARG A 273 -18.79 -5.63 21.83
C ARG A 273 -18.33 -4.89 23.07
N GLY A 274 -17.02 -4.81 23.26
CA GLY A 274 -16.36 -4.07 24.31
C GLY A 274 -16.03 -2.65 23.87
N PRO A 275 -15.46 -1.85 24.78
CA PRO A 275 -15.02 -0.48 24.51
C PRO A 275 -14.04 -0.36 23.32
N GLU A 276 -13.37 -1.43 22.92
CA GLU A 276 -12.40 -1.46 21.83
C GLU A 276 -13.04 -1.43 20.43
N ALA A 277 -14.32 -1.79 20.30
CA ALA A 277 -15.04 -1.73 19.02
C ALA A 277 -15.08 -0.31 18.45
N ALA A 278 -15.02 0.70 19.32
CA ALA A 278 -14.93 2.11 18.94
C ALA A 278 -13.62 2.50 18.22
N LEU A 279 -12.65 1.58 18.11
CA LEU A 279 -11.44 1.75 17.32
C LEU A 279 -11.52 1.12 15.93
N LEU A 280 -12.58 0.37 15.62
CA LEU A 280 -12.79 -0.15 14.27
C LEU A 280 -13.14 1.01 13.32
N PRO A 281 -12.57 1.05 12.12
CA PRO A 281 -13.06 1.95 11.09
C PRO A 281 -14.55 1.71 10.81
N ALA A 282 -15.34 2.76 10.64
CA ALA A 282 -16.81 2.65 10.56
C ALA A 282 -17.36 1.62 9.55
N PRO A 283 -16.84 1.46 8.32
CA PRO A 283 -17.31 0.42 7.40
C PRO A 283 -17.04 -1.02 7.89
N ILE A 284 -15.95 -1.20 8.65
CA ILE A 284 -15.62 -2.48 9.26
C ILE A 284 -16.53 -2.71 10.47
N TYR A 285 -16.69 -1.71 11.33
CA TYR A 285 -17.64 -1.72 12.45
C TYR A 285 -19.05 -2.14 11.96
N GLN A 286 -19.54 -1.56 10.86
CA GLN A 286 -20.82 -1.95 10.25
C GLN A 286 -20.86 -3.43 9.84
N GLY A 287 -19.79 -3.93 9.21
CA GLY A 287 -19.66 -5.34 8.82
C GLY A 287 -19.66 -6.32 9.99
N ARG A 288 -19.37 -5.84 11.22
CA ARG A 288 -19.34 -6.64 12.44
C ARG A 288 -20.71 -6.78 13.12
N HIS A 289 -21.69 -5.96 12.74
CA HIS A 289 -23.07 -6.18 13.21
C HIS A 289 -23.53 -7.59 12.83
N ARG A 290 -24.27 -8.24 13.74
CA ARG A 290 -24.70 -9.63 13.56
C ARG A 290 -25.29 -9.87 12.18
N ARG A 291 -26.24 -9.03 11.73
CA ARG A 291 -26.91 -9.08 10.42
C ARG A 291 -25.96 -9.06 9.22
N ASN A 292 -24.84 -8.36 9.35
CA ASN A 292 -23.86 -8.15 8.29
C ASN A 292 -22.69 -9.13 8.36
N ASN A 293 -22.47 -9.74 9.52
CA ASN A 293 -21.39 -10.69 9.74
C ASN A 293 -21.70 -12.05 9.10
N GLY A 294 -21.12 -12.28 7.92
CA GLY A 294 -21.27 -13.52 7.16
C GLY A 294 -20.74 -14.78 7.86
N TYR A 295 -19.92 -14.65 8.91
CA TYR A 295 -19.48 -15.80 9.72
C TYR A 295 -20.54 -16.20 10.76
N ALA A 296 -21.12 -15.21 11.43
CA ALA A 296 -22.13 -15.43 12.46
C ALA A 296 -23.51 -15.82 11.89
N ASN A 297 -23.84 -15.40 10.67
CA ASN A 297 -25.15 -15.64 10.04
C ASN A 297 -25.22 -16.88 9.15
N ARG A 298 -24.24 -17.78 9.25
CA ARG A 298 -24.29 -19.05 8.53
C ARG A 298 -25.45 -19.91 9.02
N SER A 299 -26.00 -20.75 8.14
CA SER A 299 -27.09 -21.67 8.47
C SER A 299 -26.68 -22.74 9.51
N THR A 300 -25.38 -23.09 9.58
CA THR A 300 -24.83 -24.10 10.49
C THR A 300 -23.61 -23.56 11.25
N PRO A 301 -23.79 -22.60 12.17
CA PRO A 301 -22.67 -21.88 12.80
C PRO A 301 -21.82 -22.79 13.69
N ALA A 302 -22.42 -23.75 14.41
CA ALA A 302 -21.67 -24.68 15.26
C ALA A 302 -20.74 -25.61 14.46
N ALA A 303 -21.24 -26.17 13.34
CA ALA A 303 -20.43 -27.00 12.45
C ALA A 303 -19.29 -26.19 11.80
N PHE A 304 -19.58 -24.94 11.42
CA PHE A 304 -18.57 -24.04 10.87
C PHE A 304 -17.51 -23.67 11.92
N ALA A 305 -17.90 -23.35 13.16
CA ALA A 305 -16.96 -23.09 14.25
C ALA A 305 -16.04 -24.29 14.53
N ALA A 306 -16.59 -25.52 14.52
CA ALA A 306 -15.78 -26.74 14.66
C ALA A 306 -14.79 -26.92 13.51
N ALA A 307 -15.21 -26.64 12.26
CA ALA A 307 -14.33 -26.69 11.09
C ALA A 307 -13.20 -25.65 11.18
N VAL A 308 -13.51 -24.42 11.61
CA VAL A 308 -12.51 -23.35 11.81
C VAL A 308 -11.52 -23.73 12.91
N ALA A 309 -11.97 -24.32 14.02
CA ALA A 309 -11.08 -24.77 15.08
C ALA A 309 -10.14 -25.91 14.64
N ALA A 310 -10.65 -26.85 13.85
CA ALA A 310 -9.85 -27.92 13.24
C ALA A 310 -8.83 -27.36 12.24
N GLN A 311 -9.25 -26.39 11.42
CA GLN A 311 -8.38 -25.68 10.48
C GLN A 311 -7.25 -24.94 11.21
N LEU A 312 -7.54 -24.19 12.27
CA LEU A 312 -6.52 -23.49 13.05
C LEU A 312 -5.50 -24.47 13.67
N THR A 313 -5.97 -25.60 14.20
CA THR A 313 -5.10 -26.65 14.74
C THR A 313 -4.16 -27.20 13.68
N ARG A 314 -4.68 -27.49 12.49
CA ARG A 314 -3.89 -27.97 11.35
C ARG A 314 -2.88 -26.93 10.86
N GLN A 315 -3.28 -25.66 10.76
CA GLN A 315 -2.40 -24.58 10.35
C GLN A 315 -1.27 -24.33 11.35
N ARG A 316 -1.54 -24.41 12.66
CA ARG A 316 -0.49 -24.36 13.70
C ARG A 316 0.55 -25.48 13.50
N ASP A 317 0.13 -26.72 13.24
CA ASP A 317 1.05 -27.83 12.96
C ASP A 317 1.88 -27.58 11.69
N LEU A 318 1.25 -27.11 10.60
CA LEU A 318 1.95 -26.75 9.37
C LEU A 318 3.00 -25.66 9.61
N VAL A 319 2.66 -24.58 10.32
CA VAL A 319 3.58 -23.51 10.69
C VAL A 319 4.74 -24.04 11.54
N ALA A 320 4.46 -24.91 12.51
CA ALA A 320 5.48 -25.57 13.33
C ALA A 320 6.48 -26.38 12.49
N ARG A 321 5.98 -27.14 11.51
CA ARG A 321 6.81 -27.94 10.60
C ARG A 321 7.61 -27.06 9.64
N MET A 322 6.99 -26.02 9.07
CA MET A 322 7.65 -25.04 8.21
C MET A 322 8.82 -24.35 8.94
N HIS A 323 8.57 -23.91 10.19
CA HIS A 323 9.59 -23.31 11.05
C HIS A 323 10.76 -24.27 11.30
N ARG A 324 10.47 -25.51 11.75
CA ARG A 324 11.51 -26.53 11.98
C ARG A 324 12.30 -26.89 10.71
N ALA A 325 11.66 -26.83 9.55
CA ALA A 325 12.31 -27.09 8.28
C ALA A 325 13.16 -25.90 7.77
N GLY A 326 13.04 -24.72 8.38
CA GLY A 326 13.74 -23.51 7.96
C GLY A 326 13.11 -22.78 6.78
N VAL A 327 11.79 -22.91 6.58
CA VAL A 327 11.04 -22.06 5.65
C VAL A 327 11.02 -20.64 6.20
N PRO A 328 11.31 -19.60 5.39
CA PRO A 328 11.22 -18.21 5.86
C PRO A 328 9.78 -17.85 6.26
N LEU A 329 9.58 -17.56 7.54
CA LEU A 329 8.30 -17.08 8.07
C LEU A 329 8.37 -15.58 8.37
N VAL A 330 7.35 -14.85 7.94
CA VAL A 330 7.16 -13.42 8.25
C VAL A 330 5.81 -13.19 8.89
N PHE A 331 5.70 -12.09 9.63
CA PHE A 331 4.50 -11.74 10.37
C PHE A 331 3.46 -11.03 9.50
N GLY A 332 2.18 -11.32 9.74
CA GLY A 332 1.05 -10.67 9.07
C GLY A 332 -0.24 -10.85 9.86
N THR A 333 -1.14 -9.87 9.85
CA THR A 333 -2.39 -9.92 10.67
C THR A 333 -3.69 -9.86 9.88
N ASP A 334 -3.65 -9.40 8.62
CA ASP A 334 -4.80 -9.15 7.76
C ASP A 334 -5.82 -8.15 8.38
N THR A 335 -5.35 -7.26 9.26
CA THR A 335 -6.20 -6.23 9.87
C THR A 335 -6.59 -5.16 8.85
N PRO A 336 -7.79 -4.56 8.92
CA PRO A 336 -8.85 -4.75 9.93
C PRO A 336 -9.86 -5.88 9.60
N THR A 337 -9.60 -6.75 8.62
CA THR A 337 -10.61 -7.65 8.03
C THR A 337 -11.25 -8.61 9.04
N THR A 338 -10.50 -9.08 10.03
CA THR A 338 -11.02 -9.98 11.09
C THR A 338 -10.76 -9.48 12.50
N CYS A 339 -9.98 -8.42 12.67
CA CYS A 339 -9.36 -8.07 13.94
C CYS A 339 -9.07 -6.55 14.01
N LEU A 340 -8.78 -6.02 15.20
CA LEU A 340 -8.46 -4.60 15.40
C LEU A 340 -7.07 -4.23 14.84
N PRO A 341 -6.94 -3.14 14.04
CA PRO A 341 -5.66 -2.59 13.62
C PRO A 341 -4.70 -2.39 14.79
N GLY A 342 -3.46 -2.81 14.62
CA GLY A 342 -2.44 -2.76 15.67
C GLY A 342 -2.60 -3.82 16.75
N ALA A 343 -3.73 -3.86 17.45
CA ALA A 343 -3.93 -4.78 18.59
C ALA A 343 -3.87 -6.26 18.19
N CYS A 344 -4.19 -6.59 16.93
CA CYS A 344 -4.17 -7.97 16.46
C CYS A 344 -2.81 -8.65 16.53
N VAL A 345 -1.71 -7.89 16.59
CA VAL A 345 -0.38 -8.47 16.70
C VAL A 345 -0.26 -9.39 17.93
N HIS A 346 -0.97 -9.08 19.01
CA HIS A 346 -0.95 -9.91 20.21
C HIS A 346 -1.59 -11.29 19.97
N HIS A 347 -2.63 -11.36 19.13
CA HIS A 347 -3.23 -12.63 18.72
C HIS A 347 -2.26 -13.43 17.85
N GLU A 348 -1.67 -12.82 16.83
CA GLU A 348 -0.74 -13.53 15.94
C GLU A 348 0.51 -14.03 16.68
N PHE A 349 1.10 -13.23 17.58
CA PHE A 349 2.20 -13.72 18.44
C PHE A 349 1.77 -14.88 19.34
N ALA A 350 0.59 -14.80 19.95
CA ALA A 350 0.08 -15.91 20.77
C ALA A 350 -0.13 -17.18 19.94
N GLU A 351 -0.60 -17.05 18.70
CA GLU A 351 -0.79 -18.16 17.77
C GLU A 351 0.52 -18.78 17.29
N LEU A 352 1.53 -17.96 16.96
CA LEU A 352 2.88 -18.44 16.63
C LEU A 352 3.52 -19.19 17.81
N ARG A 353 3.32 -18.69 19.04
CA ARG A 353 3.77 -19.39 20.27
C ARG A 353 3.03 -20.70 20.48
N ARG A 354 1.71 -20.74 20.24
CA ARG A 354 0.90 -21.98 20.28
C ARG A 354 1.28 -22.98 19.19
N ALA A 355 1.76 -22.51 18.04
CA ALA A 355 2.37 -23.35 17.01
C ALA A 355 3.76 -23.87 17.41
N GLY A 356 4.37 -23.35 18.48
CA GLY A 356 5.62 -23.88 19.04
C GLY A 356 6.89 -23.08 18.72
N LEU A 357 6.78 -21.93 18.02
CA LEU A 357 7.91 -21.01 17.85
C LEU A 357 8.27 -20.42 19.21
N GLY A 358 9.56 -20.28 19.56
CA GLY A 358 10.07 -19.55 20.73
C GLY A 358 9.71 -18.05 20.72
N ASN A 359 9.90 -17.34 21.84
CA ASN A 359 9.68 -15.89 21.90
C ASN A 359 10.57 -15.14 20.89
N TYR A 360 11.88 -15.43 20.89
CA TYR A 360 12.81 -14.83 19.94
C TYR A 360 12.43 -15.13 18.48
N GLU A 361 12.13 -16.39 18.17
CA GLU A 361 11.77 -16.83 16.83
C GLU A 361 10.49 -16.15 16.32
N ALA A 362 9.47 -16.06 17.17
CA ALA A 362 8.23 -15.35 16.84
C ALA A 362 8.49 -13.86 16.59
N LEU A 363 9.22 -13.17 17.48
CA LEU A 363 9.60 -11.76 17.29
C LEU A 363 10.43 -11.53 16.03
N ARG A 364 11.26 -12.52 15.65
CA ARG A 364 12.09 -12.47 14.44
C ARG A 364 11.23 -12.43 13.17
N THR A 365 10.06 -13.08 13.16
CA THR A 365 9.12 -13.02 12.02
C THR A 365 8.62 -11.60 11.74
N ALA A 366 8.45 -10.77 12.79
CA ALA A 366 7.96 -9.40 12.72
C ALA A 366 9.08 -8.34 12.73
N THR A 367 10.35 -8.75 12.75
CA THR A 367 11.50 -7.84 12.79
C THR A 367 12.51 -8.23 11.72
N PHE A 368 13.50 -9.05 12.06
CA PHE A 368 14.59 -9.40 11.14
C PHE A 368 14.09 -10.07 9.86
N ASN A 369 13.20 -11.06 9.93
CA ASN A 369 12.76 -11.80 8.74
C ASN A 369 11.96 -10.88 7.80
N ALA A 370 10.99 -10.14 8.34
CA ALA A 370 10.21 -9.18 7.57
C ALA A 370 11.09 -8.04 7.01
N GLY A 371 12.03 -7.52 7.81
CA GLY A 371 12.98 -6.50 7.39
C GLY A 371 13.92 -6.99 6.28
N ALA A 372 14.40 -8.22 6.37
CA ALA A 372 15.21 -8.86 5.34
C ALA A 372 14.40 -9.04 4.04
N PHE A 373 13.17 -9.53 4.13
CA PHE A 373 12.27 -9.66 2.98
C PHE A 373 12.07 -8.31 2.29
N LEU A 374 11.72 -7.25 3.02
CA LEU A 374 11.55 -5.92 2.44
C LEU A 374 12.84 -5.35 1.85
N THR A 375 13.98 -5.54 2.50
CA THR A 375 15.29 -5.07 2.01
C THR A 375 15.65 -5.74 0.68
N GLU A 376 15.32 -7.03 0.52
CA GLU A 376 15.60 -7.80 -0.70
C GLU A 376 14.57 -7.54 -1.82
N LYS A 377 13.28 -7.49 -1.45
CA LYS A 377 12.15 -7.62 -2.38
C LYS A 377 11.40 -6.32 -2.67
N SER A 378 11.70 -5.24 -1.96
CA SER A 378 11.05 -3.94 -2.15
C SER A 378 12.03 -2.90 -2.69
N PRO A 379 11.78 -2.32 -3.88
CA PRO A 379 12.60 -1.22 -4.39
C PRO A 379 12.49 0.03 -3.53
N ALA A 380 11.35 0.23 -2.84
CA ALA A 380 11.14 1.36 -1.92
C ALA A 380 12.06 1.32 -0.68
N SER A 381 12.65 0.16 -0.36
CA SER A 381 13.61 0.05 0.75
C SER A 381 14.98 0.66 0.43
N GLY A 382 15.31 0.88 -0.85
CA GLY A 382 16.59 1.44 -1.28
C GLY A 382 17.81 0.67 -0.75
N SER A 383 17.69 -0.66 -0.58
CA SER A 383 18.70 -1.53 0.05
C SER A 383 19.08 -1.16 1.49
N THR A 384 18.26 -0.37 2.17
CA THR A 384 18.50 -0.02 3.58
C THR A 384 18.01 -1.14 4.48
N ARG A 385 18.87 -1.56 5.42
CA ARG A 385 18.55 -2.61 6.38
C ARG A 385 17.44 -2.18 7.35
N LEU A 386 16.40 -3.02 7.47
CA LEU A 386 15.23 -2.86 8.33
C LEU A 386 15.17 -3.99 9.37
N GLY A 387 14.39 -3.78 10.45
CA GLY A 387 14.06 -4.85 11.40
C GLY A 387 15.19 -5.30 12.32
N VAL A 388 16.24 -4.48 12.51
CA VAL A 388 17.37 -4.75 13.43
C VAL A 388 17.87 -3.47 14.11
N VAL A 389 18.48 -3.62 15.30
CA VAL A 389 19.18 -2.51 15.99
C VAL A 389 20.68 -2.64 15.76
N THR A 390 21.14 -2.20 14.59
CA THR A 390 22.56 -2.19 14.21
C THR A 390 22.93 -0.89 13.50
N PRO A 391 24.17 -0.37 13.64
CA PRO A 391 24.62 0.80 12.88
C PRO A 391 24.35 0.66 11.37
N GLY A 392 23.86 1.72 10.75
CA GLY A 392 23.45 1.80 9.34
C GLY A 392 21.99 1.43 9.05
N ALA A 393 21.31 0.74 9.98
CA ALA A 393 19.89 0.39 9.82
C ALA A 393 18.95 1.58 10.03
N VAL A 394 17.73 1.48 9.50
CA VAL A 394 16.65 2.45 9.78
C VAL A 394 16.31 2.41 11.27
N ALA A 395 16.19 3.58 11.89
CA ALA A 395 15.79 3.73 13.28
C ALA A 395 14.27 3.72 13.45
N ASN A 396 13.62 2.68 12.93
CA ASN A 396 12.25 2.34 13.30
C ASN A 396 12.34 1.44 14.53
N LEU A 397 12.03 1.96 15.71
CA LEU A 397 12.34 1.36 17.01
C LEU A 397 11.13 1.40 17.94
N VAL A 398 11.05 0.45 18.85
CA VAL A 398 10.08 0.46 19.96
C VAL A 398 10.80 0.28 21.28
N LEU A 399 10.45 1.13 22.26
CA LEU A 399 10.92 1.05 23.63
C LEU A 399 9.83 0.39 24.49
N LEU A 400 10.20 -0.65 25.23
CA LEU A 400 9.30 -1.46 26.06
C LEU A 400 9.72 -1.41 27.52
N GLU A 401 8.76 -1.37 28.43
CA GLU A 401 9.02 -1.44 29.89
C GLU A 401 9.37 -2.87 30.34
N ARG A 402 8.99 -3.90 29.57
CA ARG A 402 9.23 -5.31 29.88
C ARG A 402 9.98 -6.04 28.77
N ASN A 403 10.58 -7.19 29.09
CA ASN A 403 11.40 -7.97 28.16
C ASN A 403 10.57 -8.93 27.28
N PRO A 404 10.41 -8.67 25.97
CA PRO A 404 9.68 -9.56 25.06
C PRO A 404 10.37 -10.89 24.78
N LEU A 405 11.68 -11.05 25.05
CA LEU A 405 12.35 -12.35 24.95
C LEU A 405 11.94 -13.31 26.08
N GLN A 406 11.46 -12.78 27.21
CA GLN A 406 10.94 -13.60 28.32
C GLN A 406 9.45 -13.88 28.17
N ASP A 407 8.68 -12.89 27.74
CA ASP A 407 7.24 -12.99 27.48
C ASP A 407 6.84 -12.06 26.35
N VAL A 408 6.33 -12.60 25.23
CA VAL A 408 5.83 -11.78 24.11
C VAL A 408 4.68 -10.85 24.50
N GLY A 409 3.98 -11.13 25.62
CA GLY A 409 3.01 -10.21 26.22
C GLY A 409 3.62 -8.88 26.71
N ALA A 410 4.95 -8.78 26.82
CA ALA A 410 5.67 -7.52 27.04
C ALA A 410 5.47 -6.50 25.91
N LEU A 411 5.06 -6.92 24.71
CA LEU A 411 4.76 -6.00 23.61
C LEU A 411 3.61 -5.04 23.92
N ALA A 412 2.76 -5.32 24.92
CA ALA A 412 1.74 -4.39 25.39
C ALA A 412 2.31 -3.23 26.25
N SER A 413 3.58 -3.29 26.64
CA SER A 413 4.23 -2.32 27.54
C SER A 413 5.06 -1.27 26.79
N VAL A 414 4.52 -0.75 25.69
CA VAL A 414 5.15 0.31 24.88
C VAL A 414 5.31 1.58 25.70
N ALA A 415 6.56 2.04 25.86
CA ALA A 415 6.91 3.34 26.43
C ALA A 415 7.02 4.43 25.36
N GLY A 416 7.27 4.04 24.11
CA GLY A 416 7.27 4.93 22.95
C GLY A 416 7.81 4.25 21.71
N VAL A 417 7.63 4.91 20.57
CA VAL A 417 8.01 4.42 19.25
C VAL A 417 8.78 5.48 18.50
N MET A 418 9.87 5.07 17.85
CA MET A 418 10.53 5.86 16.82
C MET A 418 10.08 5.35 15.45
N SER A 419 9.52 6.22 14.61
CA SER A 419 9.08 5.85 13.26
C SER A 419 9.33 7.01 12.30
N GLN A 420 9.87 6.72 11.11
CA GLN A 420 10.26 7.71 10.10
C GLN A 420 11.07 8.90 10.68
N GLY A 421 11.97 8.62 11.63
CA GLY A 421 12.83 9.64 12.25
C GLY A 421 12.17 10.46 13.37
N GLN A 422 10.90 10.21 13.69
CA GLN A 422 10.19 10.90 14.77
C GLN A 422 10.05 9.98 15.99
N TRP A 423 10.38 10.50 17.17
CA TRP A 423 10.11 9.84 18.45
C TRP A 423 8.73 10.24 18.98
N LEU A 424 7.93 9.24 19.33
CA LEU A 424 6.56 9.37 19.84
C LEU A 424 6.49 8.66 21.20
N PRO A 425 6.52 9.39 22.33
CA PRO A 425 6.32 8.78 23.64
C PRO A 425 4.87 8.26 23.78
N VAL A 426 4.66 7.29 24.68
CA VAL A 426 3.37 6.61 24.84
C VAL A 426 2.21 7.57 25.09
N GLU A 427 2.43 8.67 25.83
CA GLU A 427 1.39 9.66 26.11
C GLU A 427 0.91 10.34 24.82
N GLN A 428 1.84 10.64 23.90
CA GLN A 428 1.48 11.20 22.59
C GLN A 428 0.73 10.18 21.75
N LEU A 429 1.14 8.91 21.77
CA LEU A 429 0.43 7.84 21.06
C LEU A 429 -0.98 7.64 21.62
N ASP A 430 -1.16 7.66 22.95
CA ASP A 430 -2.47 7.58 23.60
C ASP A 430 -3.37 8.76 23.21
N HIS A 431 -2.82 9.98 23.14
CA HIS A 431 -3.55 11.14 22.64
C HIS A 431 -4.00 10.99 21.19
N LEU A 432 -3.14 10.47 20.31
CA LEU A 432 -3.49 10.22 18.90
C LEU A 432 -4.57 9.14 18.75
N VAL A 433 -4.48 8.04 19.52
CA VAL A 433 -5.50 6.98 19.53
C VAL A 433 -6.83 7.51 20.06
N GLN A 434 -6.80 8.36 21.09
CA GLN A 434 -8.01 8.98 21.62
C GLN A 434 -8.65 9.96 20.63
N ALA A 435 -7.84 10.75 19.92
CA ALA A 435 -8.32 11.64 18.86
C ALA A 435 -8.97 10.85 17.71
N TYR A 436 -8.36 9.72 17.30
CA TYR A 436 -8.94 8.82 16.32
C TYR A 436 -10.31 8.28 16.80
N ARG A 437 -10.39 7.77 18.03
CA ARG A 437 -11.64 7.27 18.63
C ARG A 437 -12.74 8.34 18.61
N GLN A 438 -12.41 9.58 18.97
CA GLN A 438 -13.36 10.70 18.95
C GLN A 438 -13.84 11.04 17.53
N ALA A 439 -12.95 10.93 16.54
CA ALA A 439 -13.28 11.16 15.14
C ALA A 439 -14.15 10.04 14.53
N GLU A 440 -14.01 8.79 14.96
CA GLU A 440 -14.84 7.67 14.51
C GLU A 440 -16.23 7.63 15.20
N ALA A 441 -16.35 8.14 16.43
CA ALA A 441 -17.61 8.12 17.20
C ALA A 441 -18.86 8.62 16.44
N PRO A 442 -18.87 9.80 15.75
CA PRO A 442 -20.03 10.23 14.97
C PRO A 442 -20.31 9.33 13.76
N ARG A 443 -19.30 8.66 13.20
CA ARG A 443 -19.46 7.69 12.10
C ARG A 443 -20.10 6.40 12.61
N HIS A 444 -19.68 5.90 13.77
CA HIS A 444 -20.32 4.76 14.43
C HIS A 444 -21.78 5.06 14.79
N ALA A 445 -22.08 6.26 15.30
CA ALA A 445 -23.45 6.67 15.59
C ALA A 445 -24.34 6.68 14.32
N LEU A 446 -23.79 7.04 13.15
CA LEU A 446 -24.49 6.92 11.88
C LEU A 446 -24.70 5.46 11.47
N VAL A 447 -23.69 4.60 11.65
CA VAL A 447 -23.80 3.16 11.41
C VAL A 447 -24.89 2.54 12.29
N ASP A 448 -24.89 2.83 13.59
CA ASP A 448 -25.90 2.32 14.53
C ASP A 448 -27.31 2.77 14.12
N ARG A 449 -27.46 4.04 13.70
CA ARG A 449 -28.71 4.56 13.15
C ARG A 449 -29.12 3.84 11.87
N TYR A 450 -28.17 3.62 10.95
CA TYR A 450 -28.39 2.88 9.71
C TYR A 450 -28.94 1.48 10.01
N GLU A 451 -28.26 0.74 10.88
CA GLU A 451 -28.65 -0.63 11.24
C GLU A 451 -30.00 -0.67 11.95
N ALA A 452 -30.29 0.29 12.83
CA ALA A 452 -31.59 0.38 13.50
C ALA A 452 -32.74 0.67 12.52
N GLN A 453 -32.56 1.59 11.57
CA GLN A 453 -33.60 1.95 10.60
C GLN A 453 -33.82 0.88 9.54
N ILE A 454 -32.76 0.18 9.08
CA ILE A 454 -32.91 -1.01 8.23
C ILE A 454 -33.69 -2.11 8.97
N ALA A 455 -33.38 -2.36 10.25
CA ALA A 455 -34.09 -3.37 11.04
C ALA A 455 -35.56 -3.00 11.31
N GLY A 456 -35.86 -1.72 11.46
CA GLY A 456 -37.22 -1.19 11.64
C GLY A 456 -38.00 -0.95 10.35
N ASP A 457 -37.41 -1.23 9.18
CA ASP A 457 -37.97 -0.99 7.85
C ASP A 457 -38.33 0.49 7.54
N ASP A 458 -37.66 1.45 8.19
CA ASP A 458 -37.87 2.89 7.98
C ASP A 458 -36.84 3.49 7.01
N ILE A 459 -36.96 3.10 5.73
CA ILE A 459 -35.98 3.48 4.69
C ILE A 459 -36.04 4.98 4.37
N THR A 460 -37.22 5.59 4.51
CA THR A 460 -37.38 7.03 4.25
C THR A 460 -36.64 7.86 5.29
N ALA A 461 -36.80 7.56 6.58
CA ALA A 461 -36.06 8.26 7.62
C ALA A 461 -34.55 7.99 7.52
N LEU A 462 -34.15 6.79 7.06
CA LEU A 462 -32.75 6.47 6.78
C LEU A 462 -32.16 7.33 5.67
N ALA A 463 -32.82 7.40 4.52
CA ALA A 463 -32.37 8.22 3.41
C ALA A 463 -32.28 9.71 3.79
N GLN A 464 -33.17 10.20 4.66
CA GLN A 464 -33.11 11.57 5.19
C GLN A 464 -31.93 11.77 6.15
N ALA A 465 -31.69 10.82 7.07
CA ALA A 465 -30.57 10.88 8.00
C ALA A 465 -29.22 10.93 7.25
N LEU A 466 -29.07 10.13 6.20
CA LEU A 466 -27.86 10.10 5.37
C LEU A 466 -27.62 11.41 4.61
N LYS A 467 -28.67 12.07 4.11
CA LYS A 467 -28.56 13.39 3.45
C LYS A 467 -28.13 14.50 4.40
N GLY A 468 -28.48 14.38 5.69
CA GLY A 468 -28.17 15.38 6.72
C GLY A 468 -26.71 15.42 7.18
N MET A 469 -25.88 14.47 6.75
CA MET A 469 -24.46 14.40 7.11
C MET A 469 -23.59 14.64 5.86
N PRO A 470 -22.83 15.73 5.79
CA PRO A 470 -21.90 15.94 4.68
C PRO A 470 -20.82 14.86 4.69
N GLY A 471 -20.53 14.28 3.53
CA GLY A 471 -19.39 13.38 3.37
C GLY A 471 -18.09 14.14 3.56
N ASP A 472 -17.16 13.58 4.34
CA ASP A 472 -15.85 14.17 4.63
C ASP A 472 -14.72 13.51 3.81
N GLY A 473 -15.09 12.77 2.75
CA GLY A 473 -14.17 12.01 1.92
C GLY A 473 -13.71 10.68 2.52
N ARG A 474 -14.11 10.34 3.76
CA ARG A 474 -13.83 9.04 4.38
C ARG A 474 -15.05 8.12 4.29
N ALA A 475 -14.81 6.85 4.03
CA ALA A 475 -15.88 5.86 4.01
C ALA A 475 -16.45 5.69 5.42
N THR A 476 -17.76 5.92 5.56
CA THR A 476 -18.49 5.72 6.81
C THR A 476 -19.30 4.43 6.77
N LEU A 477 -19.92 4.12 5.61
CA LEU A 477 -20.73 2.93 5.42
C LEU A 477 -19.99 1.90 4.56
N ASN A 478 -20.29 0.63 4.83
CA ASN A 478 -19.84 -0.50 4.04
C ASN A 478 -20.66 -0.61 2.75
N ALA A 479 -20.01 -0.38 1.60
CA ALA A 479 -20.68 -0.39 0.30
C ALA A 479 -21.39 -1.71 -0.01
N PHE A 480 -20.82 -2.85 0.39
CA PHE A 480 -21.43 -4.16 0.14
C PHE A 480 -22.69 -4.37 0.98
N VAL A 481 -22.70 -3.93 2.24
CA VAL A 481 -23.91 -3.95 3.09
C VAL A 481 -24.99 -3.06 2.49
N VAL A 482 -24.64 -1.82 2.14
CA VAL A 482 -25.60 -0.85 1.59
C VAL A 482 -26.20 -1.33 0.27
N VAL A 483 -25.37 -1.85 -0.64
CA VAL A 483 -25.87 -2.38 -1.92
C VAL A 483 -26.70 -3.65 -1.71
N ALA A 484 -26.33 -4.53 -0.78
CA ALA A 484 -27.15 -5.70 -0.46
C ALA A 484 -28.52 -5.31 0.11
N ASP A 485 -28.57 -4.28 0.96
CA ASP A 485 -29.82 -3.73 1.49
C ASP A 485 -30.68 -3.10 0.39
N ALA A 486 -30.08 -2.30 -0.49
CA ALA A 486 -30.77 -1.72 -1.65
C ALA A 486 -31.27 -2.81 -2.62
N GLN A 487 -30.47 -3.85 -2.88
CA GLN A 487 -30.87 -4.96 -3.73
C GLN A 487 -32.07 -5.72 -3.15
N ARG A 488 -32.10 -5.95 -1.83
CA ARG A 488 -33.24 -6.59 -1.16
C ARG A 488 -34.53 -5.78 -1.33
N LEU A 489 -34.45 -4.46 -1.22
CA LEU A 489 -35.59 -3.57 -1.46
C LEU A 489 -36.06 -3.64 -2.92
N LEU A 490 -35.12 -3.65 -3.87
CA LEU A 490 -35.42 -3.79 -5.29
C LEU A 490 -36.12 -5.12 -5.59
N ASP A 491 -35.63 -6.23 -5.04
CA ASP A 491 -36.20 -7.57 -5.20
C ASP A 491 -37.59 -7.69 -4.56
N ALA A 492 -37.87 -6.89 -3.52
CA ALA A 492 -39.17 -6.79 -2.86
C ALA A 492 -40.16 -5.85 -3.59
N GLY A 493 -39.80 -5.30 -4.76
CA GLY A 493 -40.65 -4.37 -5.52
C GLY A 493 -40.63 -2.93 -4.99
N ARG A 494 -39.76 -2.60 -4.03
CA ARG A 494 -39.61 -1.28 -3.42
C ARG A 494 -38.50 -0.47 -4.09
N GLY A 495 -38.60 -0.35 -5.42
CA GLY A 495 -37.57 0.26 -6.26
C GLY A 495 -37.23 1.70 -5.89
N ASP A 496 -38.23 2.53 -5.59
CA ASP A 496 -38.01 3.94 -5.23
C ASP A 496 -37.21 4.09 -3.93
N GLU A 497 -37.51 3.25 -2.93
CA GLU A 497 -36.79 3.21 -1.66
C GLU A 497 -35.36 2.70 -1.84
N ALA A 498 -35.17 1.67 -2.66
CA ALA A 498 -33.84 1.15 -3.01
C ALA A 498 -32.95 2.23 -3.64
N ARG A 499 -33.49 2.97 -4.61
CA ARG A 499 -32.77 4.06 -5.29
C ARG A 499 -32.52 5.24 -4.33
N ALA A 500 -33.49 5.59 -3.50
CA ALA A 500 -33.36 6.66 -2.52
C ALA A 500 -32.27 6.36 -1.47
N LEU A 501 -32.24 5.12 -0.96
CA LEU A 501 -31.22 4.64 -0.03
C LEU A 501 -29.83 4.75 -0.63
N LEU A 502 -29.61 4.15 -1.81
CA LEU A 502 -28.27 4.12 -2.39
C LEU A 502 -27.79 5.51 -2.81
N THR A 503 -28.69 6.36 -3.33
CA THR A 503 -28.36 7.75 -3.66
C THR A 503 -27.93 8.53 -2.42
N ALA A 504 -28.67 8.38 -1.31
CA ALA A 504 -28.34 9.07 -0.06
C ALA A 504 -27.07 8.52 0.60
N ALA A 505 -26.81 7.22 0.46
CA ALA A 505 -25.62 6.58 1.01
C ALA A 505 -24.36 6.85 0.19
N ARG A 506 -24.45 7.17 -1.11
CA ARG A 506 -23.31 7.27 -2.01
C ARG A 506 -22.14 8.15 -1.51
N PRO A 507 -22.39 9.34 -0.93
CA PRO A 507 -21.32 10.19 -0.37
C PRO A 507 -20.60 9.60 0.84
N HIS A 508 -21.17 8.56 1.47
CA HIS A 508 -20.65 7.88 2.65
C HIS A 508 -19.90 6.58 2.32
N LEU A 509 -19.78 6.22 1.03
CA LEU A 509 -19.06 5.04 0.55
C LEU A 509 -17.68 5.41 0.03
N ALA A 510 -16.71 4.50 0.13
CA ALA A 510 -15.37 4.72 -0.43
C ALA A 510 -15.42 5.03 -1.94
N PRO A 511 -14.55 5.91 -2.47
CA PRO A 511 -14.45 6.20 -3.89
C PRO A 511 -13.62 5.15 -4.67
N GLY A 512 -13.51 3.93 -4.16
CA GLY A 512 -12.69 2.88 -4.75
C GLY A 512 -13.35 2.19 -5.95
N MET A 513 -12.52 1.65 -6.84
CA MET A 513 -12.95 0.89 -8.03
C MET A 513 -14.00 -0.19 -7.70
N ALA A 514 -13.79 -0.98 -6.65
CA ALA A 514 -14.72 -2.05 -6.24
C ALA A 514 -16.10 -1.49 -5.84
N VAL A 515 -16.13 -0.32 -5.18
CA VAL A 515 -17.38 0.37 -4.82
C VAL A 515 -18.11 0.85 -6.08
N HIS A 516 -17.39 1.47 -7.00
CA HIS A 516 -17.96 1.88 -8.29
C HIS A 516 -18.53 0.68 -9.09
N ASN A 517 -17.84 -0.46 -9.10
CA ASN A 517 -18.33 -1.68 -9.75
C ASN A 517 -19.66 -2.17 -9.13
N VAL A 518 -19.73 -2.28 -7.80
CA VAL A 518 -20.91 -2.85 -7.12
C VAL A 518 -22.11 -1.88 -7.18
N VAL A 519 -21.87 -0.57 -7.06
CA VAL A 519 -22.91 0.47 -7.20
C VAL A 519 -23.40 0.53 -8.66
N GLY A 520 -22.49 0.51 -9.65
CA GLY A 520 -22.87 0.49 -11.06
C GLY A 520 -23.70 -0.74 -11.45
N THR A 521 -23.34 -1.92 -10.90
CA THR A 521 -24.10 -3.15 -11.10
C THR A 521 -25.51 -3.06 -10.52
N PHE A 522 -25.67 -2.44 -9.35
CA PHE A 522 -26.99 -2.17 -8.79
C PHE A 522 -27.82 -1.27 -9.71
N TRP A 523 -27.26 -0.14 -10.17
CA TRP A 523 -28.00 0.79 -11.04
C TRP A 523 -28.45 0.11 -12.34
N LEU A 524 -27.60 -0.74 -12.92
CA LEU A 524 -27.93 -1.53 -14.09
C LEU A 524 -29.17 -2.41 -13.83
N ARG A 525 -29.18 -3.15 -12.71
CA ARG A 525 -30.32 -4.01 -12.30
C ARG A 525 -31.57 -3.20 -11.97
N ALA A 526 -31.39 -2.03 -11.37
CA ALA A 526 -32.47 -1.10 -11.08
C ALA A 526 -33.03 -0.42 -12.35
N GLY A 527 -32.45 -0.66 -13.54
CA GLY A 527 -32.86 -0.07 -14.81
C GLY A 527 -32.35 1.35 -15.06
N ASP A 528 -31.46 1.88 -14.21
CA ASP A 528 -30.82 3.19 -14.37
C ASP A 528 -29.51 3.04 -15.15
N LYS A 529 -29.63 2.94 -16.49
CA LYS A 529 -28.46 2.84 -17.37
C LYS A 529 -27.51 4.04 -17.27
N PRO A 530 -27.99 5.32 -17.26
CA PRO A 530 -27.11 6.47 -17.09
C PRO A 530 -26.31 6.44 -15.77
N GLY A 531 -26.95 6.10 -14.65
CA GLY A 531 -26.29 5.95 -13.35
C GLY A 531 -25.24 4.84 -13.36
N ALA A 532 -25.56 3.69 -13.97
CA ALA A 532 -24.61 2.59 -14.12
C ALA A 532 -23.37 3.00 -14.94
N ILE A 533 -23.58 3.65 -16.10
CA ILE A 533 -22.50 4.15 -16.95
C ILE A 533 -21.61 5.13 -16.20
N ALA A 534 -22.20 6.04 -15.41
CA ALA A 534 -21.44 7.01 -14.63
C ALA A 534 -20.49 6.32 -13.63
N GLU A 535 -20.97 5.33 -12.90
CA GLU A 535 -20.16 4.57 -11.94
C GLU A 535 -19.08 3.72 -12.64
N PHE A 536 -19.42 3.03 -13.73
CA PHE A 536 -18.43 2.25 -14.49
C PHE A 536 -17.35 3.13 -15.12
N ARG A 537 -17.66 4.36 -15.56
CA ARG A 537 -16.64 5.32 -16.02
C ARG A 537 -15.71 5.77 -14.91
N GLN A 538 -16.21 5.95 -13.68
CA GLN A 538 -15.34 6.25 -12.53
C GLN A 538 -14.43 5.07 -12.22
N SER A 539 -14.97 3.85 -12.26
CA SER A 539 -14.20 2.62 -12.14
C SER A 539 -13.07 2.52 -13.18
N LEU A 540 -13.36 2.85 -14.45
CA LEU A 540 -12.37 2.90 -15.53
C LEU A 540 -11.38 4.07 -15.38
N ARG A 541 -11.77 5.19 -14.79
CA ARG A 541 -10.80 6.27 -14.50
C ARG A 541 -9.76 5.83 -13.48
N ILE A 542 -10.19 5.09 -12.46
CA ILE A 542 -9.30 4.54 -11.42
C ILE A 542 -8.47 3.38 -12.01
N ALA A 543 -9.10 2.49 -12.76
CA ALA A 543 -8.49 1.32 -13.37
C ALA A 543 -8.92 1.17 -14.85
N PRO A 544 -8.17 1.77 -15.80
CA PRO A 544 -8.54 1.85 -17.23
C PRO A 544 -8.77 0.52 -17.96
N ARG A 545 -8.34 -0.60 -17.37
CA ARG A 545 -8.55 -1.96 -17.91
C ARG A 545 -9.41 -2.83 -17.00
N ASN A 546 -10.20 -2.25 -16.10
CA ASN A 546 -11.13 -3.01 -15.27
C ASN A 546 -12.11 -3.79 -16.16
N ALA A 547 -11.95 -5.12 -16.19
CA ALA A 547 -12.71 -5.99 -17.07
C ALA A 547 -14.21 -5.99 -16.74
N ASN A 548 -14.61 -5.82 -15.47
CA ASN A 548 -16.02 -5.76 -15.10
C ASN A 548 -16.69 -4.51 -15.68
N ALA A 549 -16.05 -3.35 -15.49
CA ALA A 549 -16.56 -2.08 -16.01
C ALA A 549 -16.57 -2.10 -17.55
N MET A 550 -15.51 -2.59 -18.19
CA MET A 550 -15.50 -2.75 -19.65
C MET A 550 -16.56 -3.74 -20.18
N ALA A 551 -16.83 -4.84 -19.46
CA ALA A 551 -17.86 -5.80 -19.84
C ALA A 551 -19.26 -5.18 -19.70
N ALA A 552 -19.53 -4.53 -18.57
CA ALA A 552 -20.81 -3.88 -18.32
C ALA A 552 -21.08 -2.72 -19.30
N MET A 553 -20.07 -1.92 -19.63
CA MET A 553 -20.17 -0.83 -20.61
C MET A 553 -20.49 -1.35 -22.02
N ARG A 554 -19.92 -2.50 -22.41
CA ARG A 554 -20.24 -3.18 -23.68
C ARG A 554 -21.68 -3.70 -23.71
N GLU A 555 -22.13 -4.36 -22.64
CA GLU A 555 -23.50 -4.87 -22.52
C GLU A 555 -24.55 -3.75 -22.59
N LEU A 556 -24.22 -2.59 -22.01
CA LEU A 556 -25.10 -1.43 -21.97
C LEU A 556 -25.31 -0.75 -23.33
N GLY A 557 -24.57 -1.14 -24.37
CA GLY A 557 -24.56 -0.45 -25.67
C GLY A 557 -24.20 1.04 -25.52
N ALA A 558 -23.58 1.40 -24.40
CA ALA A 558 -23.13 2.75 -24.15
C ALA A 558 -22.00 3.02 -25.12
N GLU A 559 -22.18 3.94 -26.06
CA GLU A 559 -21.06 4.59 -26.75
C GLU A 559 -20.30 5.42 -25.71
N ALA A 560 -19.47 4.74 -24.94
CA ALA A 560 -18.38 5.31 -24.18
C ALA A 560 -17.33 4.21 -24.03
N ALA A 561 -16.71 3.90 -25.14
CA ALA A 561 -15.45 4.57 -25.37
C ALA A 561 -15.39 4.88 -26.88
N THR A 562 -15.11 6.14 -27.23
CA THR A 562 -14.00 6.35 -28.18
C THR A 562 -12.97 5.29 -27.81
N THR A 563 -12.73 4.33 -28.69
CA THR A 563 -12.06 3.03 -28.45
C THR A 563 -11.12 2.95 -27.24
N PRO A 564 -10.81 1.77 -26.68
CA PRO A 564 -9.77 1.64 -25.64
C PRO A 564 -8.51 2.49 -25.94
N GLU A 565 -8.17 2.69 -27.23
CA GLU A 565 -7.13 3.61 -27.69
C GLU A 565 -7.31 5.11 -27.37
N ALA A 566 -8.52 5.67 -27.34
CA ALA A 566 -8.78 7.08 -27.05
C ALA A 566 -8.94 7.38 -25.55
N GLU A 567 -9.44 6.44 -24.74
CA GLU A 567 -9.33 6.54 -23.27
C GLU A 567 -7.90 6.24 -22.79
N VAL A 568 -7.20 5.29 -23.41
CA VAL A 568 -5.75 5.14 -23.22
C VAL A 568 -5.03 6.40 -23.69
N ALA A 569 -5.40 7.04 -24.81
CA ALA A 569 -4.79 8.30 -25.22
C ALA A 569 -5.11 9.46 -24.26
N ALA A 570 -6.30 9.50 -23.66
CA ALA A 570 -6.67 10.50 -22.66
C ALA A 570 -5.94 10.28 -21.32
N VAL A 571 -5.82 9.02 -20.88
CA VAL A 571 -5.04 8.64 -19.68
C VAL A 571 -3.55 8.84 -19.92
N VAL A 572 -3.04 8.47 -21.10
CA VAL A 572 -1.65 8.74 -21.51
C VAL A 572 -1.41 10.24 -21.63
N ALA A 573 -2.39 11.04 -22.10
CA ALA A 573 -2.28 12.49 -22.12
C ALA A 573 -2.32 13.10 -20.71
N ASP A 574 -3.17 12.62 -19.80
CA ASP A 574 -3.21 13.05 -18.40
C ASP A 574 -1.96 12.64 -17.62
N GLN A 575 -1.42 11.43 -17.89
CA GLN A 575 -0.18 10.94 -17.33
C GLN A 575 1.05 11.62 -17.94
N TYR A 576 1.01 11.97 -19.23
CA TYR A 576 1.99 12.84 -19.90
C TYR A 576 2.03 14.22 -19.25
N LEU A 577 0.86 14.78 -18.91
CA LEU A 577 0.74 16.03 -18.16
C LEU A 577 1.25 15.90 -16.72
N ALA A 578 1.03 14.77 -16.05
CA ALA A 578 1.58 14.51 -14.70
C ALA A 578 3.12 14.43 -14.72
N GLY A 579 3.71 13.70 -15.68
CA GLY A 579 5.16 13.64 -15.86
C GLY A 579 5.80 14.99 -16.22
N PHE A 580 5.08 15.83 -16.99
CA PHE A 580 5.48 17.21 -17.30
C PHE A 580 5.35 18.14 -16.07
N ARG A 581 4.36 17.92 -15.19
CA ARG A 581 4.16 18.65 -13.93
C ARG A 581 5.26 18.38 -12.90
N ASP A 582 5.87 17.19 -12.93
CA ASP A 582 6.88 16.76 -11.94
C ASP A 582 8.34 16.93 -12.42
N GLY A 583 8.55 17.31 -13.68
CA GLY A 583 9.88 17.59 -14.25
C GLY A 583 10.81 16.38 -14.40
N ASN A 584 10.26 15.16 -14.43
CA ASN A 584 11.05 13.92 -14.47
C ASN A 584 11.06 13.29 -15.88
N HIS A 585 11.86 13.86 -16.78
CA HIS A 585 11.99 13.42 -18.17
C HIS A 585 12.53 11.98 -18.33
N GLN A 586 13.25 11.44 -17.34
CA GLN A 586 13.75 10.06 -17.36
C GLN A 586 12.63 9.05 -17.05
N ALA A 587 11.79 9.33 -16.06
CA ALA A 587 10.61 8.50 -15.78
C ALA A 587 9.63 8.48 -16.97
N MET A 588 9.54 9.57 -17.72
CA MET A 588 8.77 9.62 -18.97
C MET A 588 9.38 8.70 -20.05
N ALA A 589 10.69 8.77 -20.29
CA ALA A 589 11.36 7.92 -21.27
C ALA A 589 11.26 6.42 -20.92
N ASP A 590 11.39 6.09 -19.63
CA ASP A 590 11.28 4.72 -19.13
C ASP A 590 9.83 4.22 -19.23
N LEU A 591 8.83 5.05 -18.91
CA LEU A 591 7.40 4.74 -19.05
C LEU A 591 7.00 4.46 -20.52
N PHE A 592 7.50 5.25 -21.47
CA PHE A 592 7.22 5.04 -22.90
C PHE A 592 7.90 3.79 -23.44
N ALA A 593 9.17 3.57 -23.08
CA ALA A 593 9.90 2.35 -23.44
C ALA A 593 9.22 1.09 -22.86
N ASP A 594 8.75 1.15 -21.61
CA ASP A 594 8.10 0.05 -20.89
C ASP A 594 6.71 -0.31 -21.42
N ASN A 595 6.07 0.61 -22.17
CA ASN A 595 4.79 0.37 -22.86
C ASN A 595 4.97 0.10 -24.37
N GLY A 596 6.20 -0.10 -24.85
CA GLY A 596 6.49 -0.37 -26.26
C GLY A 596 6.26 0.84 -27.20
N VAL A 597 6.27 2.06 -26.64
CA VAL A 597 6.10 3.33 -27.33
C VAL A 597 7.48 3.96 -27.54
N HIS A 598 7.92 4.11 -28.78
CA HIS A 598 9.17 4.80 -29.11
C HIS A 598 8.88 6.27 -29.44
N VAL A 599 9.50 7.20 -28.72
CA VAL A 599 9.41 8.64 -29.01
C VAL A 599 10.43 9.02 -30.08
N LEU A 600 9.98 9.44 -31.25
CA LEU A 600 10.82 9.99 -32.31
C LEU A 600 10.94 11.51 -32.14
N HIS A 601 12.12 11.98 -31.71
CA HIS A 601 12.45 13.41 -31.75
C HIS A 601 12.78 13.81 -33.20
N ILE A 602 11.88 14.57 -33.83
CA ILE A 602 12.18 15.22 -35.11
C ILE A 602 12.52 16.69 -34.81
N ALA A 603 13.82 16.96 -34.61
CA ALA A 603 14.32 18.33 -34.65
C ALA A 603 14.25 18.84 -36.09
N SER A 604 13.77 20.06 -36.28
CA SER A 604 13.74 20.72 -37.58
C SER A 604 15.12 21.25 -37.97
N ASP A 605 16.04 20.37 -38.39
CA ASP A 605 17.08 20.64 -39.40
C ASP A 605 17.86 19.34 -39.79
N PRO A 606 18.30 19.15 -41.05
CA PRO A 606 18.87 17.89 -41.52
C PRO A 606 20.41 17.89 -41.34
N ALA A 607 20.89 17.39 -40.22
CA ALA A 607 22.28 16.95 -40.09
C ALA A 607 22.36 15.70 -39.17
N PRO A 608 23.30 14.77 -39.41
CA PRO A 608 23.32 13.49 -38.71
C PRO A 608 23.78 13.69 -37.26
N LEU A 609 22.89 13.47 -36.30
CA LEU A 609 23.20 13.60 -34.88
C LEU A 609 23.72 12.29 -34.30
N SER A 610 24.97 12.33 -33.81
CA SER A 610 25.49 11.41 -32.80
C SER A 610 24.75 11.63 -31.48
N VAL A 611 24.36 10.55 -30.82
CA VAL A 611 23.73 10.58 -29.51
C VAL A 611 24.79 10.90 -28.45
N THR A 612 24.61 11.99 -27.70
CA THR A 612 25.29 12.23 -26.42
C THR A 612 24.25 12.72 -25.41
N PRO A 613 24.14 12.15 -24.19
CA PRO A 613 23.17 12.60 -23.21
C PRO A 613 23.65 13.91 -22.59
N LEU A 614 22.90 15.00 -22.79
CA LEU A 614 23.17 16.27 -22.13
C LEU A 614 22.41 16.32 -20.80
N ALA A 615 23.09 15.90 -19.74
CA ALA A 615 22.71 16.21 -18.37
C ALA A 615 23.19 17.63 -18.04
N THR A 616 22.31 18.62 -18.16
CA THR A 616 22.53 19.95 -17.56
C THR A 616 21.26 20.44 -16.89
N ARG A 617 21.35 20.60 -15.57
CA ARG A 617 20.36 21.26 -14.71
C ARG A 617 20.23 22.74 -15.14
N LEU A 618 19.02 23.17 -15.48
CA LEU A 618 18.68 24.59 -15.54
C LEU A 618 18.28 25.05 -14.13
N PRO A 619 18.90 26.10 -13.56
CA PRO A 619 18.48 26.68 -12.28
C PRO A 619 17.20 27.51 -12.46
N GLY A 620 16.18 27.31 -11.62
CA GLY A 620 15.05 28.25 -11.49
C GLY A 620 13.64 27.70 -11.76
N TRP A 621 13.46 26.40 -11.95
CA TRP A 621 12.13 25.80 -12.10
C TRP A 621 11.63 25.22 -10.77
N THR A 622 10.58 25.84 -10.21
CA THR A 622 9.89 25.39 -9.00
C THR A 622 8.92 24.25 -9.31
N ARG A 623 9.00 23.17 -8.52
CA ARG A 623 8.07 22.02 -8.48
C ARG A 623 6.71 22.40 -7.89
N GLN A 624 5.90 23.21 -8.59
CA GLN A 624 4.49 23.34 -8.25
C GLN A 624 3.63 23.42 -9.52
N PRO A 625 2.47 22.75 -9.56
CA PRO A 625 1.52 22.88 -10.65
C PRO A 625 1.06 24.34 -10.76
N ASP A 626 1.14 24.94 -11.95
CA ASP A 626 0.60 26.27 -12.21
C ASP A 626 -0.93 26.14 -12.44
N PRO A 627 -1.78 26.61 -11.50
CA PRO A 627 -3.23 26.44 -11.57
C PRO A 627 -3.89 27.21 -12.73
N GLN A 628 -3.13 28.00 -13.50
CA GLN A 628 -3.62 28.77 -14.64
C GLN A 628 -3.57 28.03 -15.99
N ALA A 629 -3.13 26.76 -16.01
CA ALA A 629 -3.14 25.93 -17.21
C ALA A 629 -4.45 25.12 -17.32
N THR A 630 -5.25 25.34 -18.37
CA THR A 630 -6.49 24.57 -18.62
C THR A 630 -6.53 24.07 -20.06
N LEU A 631 -7.04 22.86 -20.29
CA LEU A 631 -7.19 22.27 -21.63
C LEU A 631 -8.68 22.16 -21.97
N SER A 632 -9.01 22.50 -23.21
CA SER A 632 -10.38 22.43 -23.71
C SER A 632 -10.41 22.04 -25.18
N GLY A 633 -11.57 21.58 -25.67
CA GLY A 633 -11.76 21.33 -27.10
C GLY A 633 -10.98 20.15 -27.67
N LEU A 634 -10.63 19.15 -26.86
CA LEU A 634 -10.00 17.92 -27.35
C LEU A 634 -10.92 17.23 -28.38
N ARG A 635 -10.39 17.03 -29.58
CA ARG A 635 -11.05 16.28 -30.67
C ARG A 635 -10.05 15.30 -31.27
N VAL A 636 -10.47 14.06 -31.42
CA VAL A 636 -9.67 13.02 -32.07
C VAL A 636 -10.33 12.68 -33.39
N LEU A 637 -9.58 12.78 -34.48
CA LEU A 637 -10.01 12.44 -35.82
C LEU A 637 -9.07 11.36 -36.37
N CYS A 638 -9.61 10.18 -36.64
CA CYS A 638 -8.87 9.13 -37.32
C CYS A 638 -9.17 9.19 -38.82
N THR A 639 -8.14 9.41 -39.63
CA THR A 639 -8.25 9.44 -41.09
C THR A 639 -8.01 8.07 -41.71
N SER A 640 -7.47 7.12 -40.93
CA SER A 640 -7.35 5.71 -41.27
C SER A 640 -7.17 4.85 -40.01
N ASP A 641 -7.20 3.52 -40.18
CA ASP A 641 -6.84 2.53 -39.15
C ASP A 641 -5.37 2.62 -38.68
N THR A 642 -4.59 3.47 -39.35
CA THR A 642 -3.16 3.69 -39.11
C THR A 642 -2.79 5.12 -38.75
N LEU A 643 -3.74 6.05 -38.70
CA LEU A 643 -3.45 7.45 -38.45
C LEU A 643 -4.63 8.15 -37.76
N CYS A 644 -4.36 8.68 -36.56
CA CYS A 644 -5.27 9.54 -35.83
C CYS A 644 -4.59 10.86 -35.46
N THR A 645 -5.37 11.93 -35.39
CA THR A 645 -4.91 13.26 -34.99
C THR A 645 -5.75 13.72 -33.82
N ALA A 646 -5.11 14.05 -32.69
CA ALA A 646 -5.74 14.63 -31.52
C ALA A 646 -5.44 16.13 -31.49
N SER A 647 -6.47 16.97 -31.64
CA SER A 647 -6.36 18.42 -31.57
C SER A 647 -6.92 18.94 -30.25
N PHE A 648 -6.28 19.93 -29.62
CA PHE A 648 -6.75 20.54 -28.38
C PHE A 648 -6.38 22.02 -28.28
N THR A 649 -7.08 22.74 -27.40
CA THR A 649 -6.74 24.11 -27.01
C THR A 649 -6.19 24.12 -25.60
N LEU A 650 -4.92 24.51 -25.45
CA LEU A 650 -4.27 24.79 -24.18
C LEU A 650 -4.40 26.28 -23.86
N ARG A 651 -4.95 26.61 -22.70
CA ARG A 651 -4.97 27.97 -22.16
C ARG A 651 -3.95 28.08 -21.03
N TYR A 652 -2.96 28.95 -21.18
CA TYR A 652 -1.91 29.15 -20.19
C TYR A 652 -1.60 30.64 -20.06
N ARG A 653 -1.70 31.18 -18.83
CA ARG A 653 -1.44 32.59 -18.50
C ARG A 653 -2.19 33.58 -19.42
N GLY A 654 -3.46 33.31 -19.66
CA GLY A 654 -4.33 34.14 -20.50
C GLY A 654 -4.10 34.01 -22.01
N ARG A 655 -3.15 33.17 -22.45
CA ARG A 655 -2.91 32.86 -23.87
C ARG A 655 -3.55 31.51 -24.21
N GLU A 656 -4.15 31.42 -25.40
CA GLU A 656 -4.66 30.18 -25.96
C GLU A 656 -3.71 29.67 -27.03
N PHE A 657 -3.43 28.37 -27.00
CA PHE A 657 -2.59 27.65 -27.94
C PHE A 657 -3.41 26.51 -28.50
N GLN A 658 -3.51 26.42 -29.83
CA GLN A 658 -4.09 25.26 -30.48
C GLN A 658 -2.96 24.35 -30.93
N ASP A 659 -3.04 23.08 -30.55
CA ASP A 659 -2.02 22.09 -30.92
C ASP A 659 -2.66 20.80 -31.41
N GLN A 660 -1.87 20.00 -32.13
CA GLN A 660 -2.25 18.73 -32.71
C GLN A 660 -1.16 17.68 -32.52
N LEU A 661 -1.56 16.51 -32.03
CA LEU A 661 -0.72 15.34 -31.91
C LEU A 661 -1.14 14.30 -32.95
N ASN A 662 -0.18 13.72 -33.66
CA ASN A 662 -0.44 12.63 -34.58
C ASN A 662 -0.08 11.29 -33.92
N LEU A 663 -0.93 10.30 -34.15
CA LEU A 663 -0.80 8.93 -33.68
C LEU A 663 -0.75 8.04 -34.91
N VAL A 664 0.36 7.35 -35.12
CA VAL A 664 0.59 6.50 -36.29
C VAL A 664 0.64 5.04 -35.86
N ARG A 665 -0.15 4.16 -36.48
CA ARG A 665 -0.11 2.71 -36.22
C ARG A 665 0.81 2.03 -37.21
N THR A 666 1.86 1.37 -36.72
CA THR A 666 2.72 0.49 -37.52
C THR A 666 2.86 -0.87 -36.83
N HIS A 667 2.69 -1.95 -37.59
CA HIS A 667 2.77 -3.34 -37.07
C HIS A 667 1.89 -3.60 -35.83
N GLY A 668 0.68 -3.04 -35.82
CA GLY A 668 -0.27 -3.19 -34.72
C GLY A 668 -0.01 -2.30 -33.50
N ARG A 669 1.10 -1.56 -33.46
CA ARG A 669 1.48 -0.63 -32.37
C ARG A 669 1.20 0.83 -32.76
N TRP A 670 0.69 1.61 -31.82
CA TRP A 670 0.50 3.05 -31.99
C TRP A 670 1.75 3.82 -31.53
N THR A 671 2.19 4.76 -32.35
CA THR A 671 3.36 5.61 -32.14
C THR A 671 2.89 7.07 -32.09
N LEU A 672 3.22 7.77 -31.01
CA LEU A 672 2.97 9.20 -30.91
C LEU A 672 4.05 9.95 -31.72
N VAL A 673 3.60 10.73 -32.71
CA VAL A 673 4.43 11.65 -33.48
C VAL A 673 4.09 13.06 -33.01
N ALA A 674 4.84 13.56 -32.03
CA ALA A 674 4.72 14.93 -31.56
C ALA A 674 5.67 15.84 -32.35
N LYS A 675 5.14 16.91 -32.93
CA LYS A 675 5.95 18.03 -33.42
C LYS A 675 5.97 19.10 -32.34
N VAL A 676 7.00 19.12 -31.49
CA VAL A 676 7.18 20.21 -30.53
C VAL A 676 7.65 21.44 -31.30
N THR A 677 6.73 22.35 -31.58
CA THR A 677 7.08 23.65 -32.15
C THR A 677 7.41 24.58 -31.00
N TYR A 678 8.69 24.93 -30.83
CA TYR A 678 9.06 26.05 -29.96
C TYR A 678 8.49 27.32 -30.58
N LEU A 679 7.43 27.85 -29.99
CA LEU A 679 6.99 29.22 -30.25
C LEU A 679 7.79 30.14 -29.31
N PRO A 680 8.28 31.29 -29.80
CA PRO A 680 9.12 32.20 -29.03
C PRO A 680 8.45 32.80 -27.79
#